data_AF-A0A928TAH2-F1
#
_entry.id   AF-A0A928TAH2-F1
#
_cell.length_a   1.000
_cell.length_b   1.000
_cell.length_c   1.000
_cell.angle_alpha   90.00
_cell.angle_beta   90.00
_cell.angle_gamma   90.00
#
_symmetry.space_group_name_H-M   'P 1'
#
loop_
_entity.id
_entity.type
_entity.pdbx_description
1 polymer ?
#
loop_
_entity_poly.entity_id
_entity_poly.type
_entity_poly.pdbx_seq_one_letter_code
_entity_poly.pdbx_strand_id
1 'polypeptide(L)'
;MKRFPSFLVAVHFVWTCSVHSQTPTPAAPAPKKEEPFVPAPVIAPADLEYASSVALAVGVKKLKELATADPQGWIIPPIQRVRITGYKDVPRKFRRVEVERPIYEYTDLVVMIPNPSPGEPPLRQVRKVPTRQTGSYKETIIRWDPNGPEEMIDKQPIYEHVGDTSWQFNLIGDSAMALTALRKAGVPENDLVMYKMSENLLNFLDTYGSPDHTWSVAQLAIALARTPGEVAQEWTLKLASRLLDGQITDGPARGLWGPMCIHPRVLAVVIRDYLAGEAEVEKLKEKLKERPTKANQLLLDVAEGGRNRLKNYADSWSRSALRFATVEWPLVWDDQMSEKVQFAGATEFFYNQRAADMESTWVVLHALSECSAAGRLPKESLRPEIPPAYSATTKIGEKAKPQADVKSQLNATTVPPENAIAVLARAANALVGLLGDGSAWSEANIHQPVHDFDTFDKYLSVPVIEESFMPLPSPVTPLSAVQGVAALDSIGRVVGVEKMAKFLPKLEITARGRVALLEEHLKTLWRKENQKPSPAITARPELYDLLLAASRPLAMPVPVDANIDGVVDLFTRMLILGADPDGTWGTRFRRIYRPSSMRERWAAMSEMPGRVWRDWRTNLPVDINKAHVAYWNMAGNEYTVSPGTPFATAVAVNYLASRLKQPGGLVEKLIDDSNLADQRKALDTVLIPPPPPPKPKAPPPPTIAKTDAKPAEPKKAEIVVPKLQDKPKDAAPKKDETF
;
A
#
# COMPACT_ATOMS: atom_id res chain seq x y z
N MET A 1 30.77 -47.55 -31.94
CA MET A 1 32.22 -47.40 -31.67
C MET A 1 32.39 -46.77 -30.29
N LYS A 2 33.26 -47.40 -29.47
CA LYS A 2 33.96 -46.92 -28.26
C LYS A 2 33.14 -46.37 -27.06
N ARG A 3 33.06 -47.21 -26.02
CA ARG A 3 32.94 -46.83 -24.59
C ARG A 3 34.29 -46.28 -24.08
N PHE A 4 34.26 -45.32 -23.14
CA PHE A 4 35.15 -45.09 -21.97
C PHE A 4 34.97 -43.63 -21.43
N PRO A 5 35.33 -43.28 -20.17
CA PRO A 5 34.53 -43.45 -18.94
C PRO A 5 34.31 -42.13 -18.14
N SER A 6 33.55 -42.25 -17.06
CA SER A 6 33.39 -41.28 -15.98
C SER A 6 34.71 -40.90 -15.30
N PHE A 7 34.94 -39.60 -15.08
CA PHE A 7 35.91 -39.08 -14.12
C PHE A 7 35.22 -38.07 -13.19
N LEU A 8 35.07 -38.45 -11.93
CA LEU A 8 34.89 -37.53 -10.82
C LEU A 8 36.21 -36.79 -10.60
N VAL A 9 36.18 -35.46 -10.60
CA VAL A 9 37.26 -34.63 -10.04
C VAL A 9 36.66 -33.83 -8.90
N ALA A 10 37.00 -34.24 -7.68
CA ALA A 10 36.80 -33.45 -6.47
C ALA A 10 37.94 -32.42 -6.38
N VAL A 11 37.61 -31.13 -6.42
CA VAL A 11 38.54 -30.05 -6.08
C VAL A 11 38.19 -29.55 -4.69
N HIS A 12 39.03 -29.90 -3.72
CA HIS A 12 39.07 -29.28 -2.40
C HIS A 12 39.63 -27.87 -2.53
N PHE A 13 38.86 -26.87 -2.10
CA PHE A 13 39.40 -25.57 -1.72
C PHE A 13 39.43 -25.47 -0.20
N VAL A 14 40.64 -25.41 0.32
CA VAL A 14 40.99 -25.19 1.74
C VAL A 14 40.80 -23.70 2.02
N TRP A 15 39.92 -23.37 2.98
CA TRP A 15 39.84 -22.03 3.56
C TRP A 15 40.60 -22.03 4.88
N THR A 16 41.66 -21.22 4.95
CA THR A 16 42.46 -20.97 6.15
C THR A 16 41.67 -20.10 7.13
N CYS A 17 41.40 -20.64 8.32
CA CYS A 17 40.83 -19.90 9.44
C CYS A 17 41.84 -18.87 9.99
N SER A 18 41.52 -17.58 9.90
CA SER A 18 42.13 -16.55 10.74
C SER A 18 41.42 -16.52 12.09
N VAL A 19 42.21 -16.74 13.13
CA VAL A 19 41.84 -16.66 14.55
C VAL A 19 41.62 -15.19 14.92
N HIS A 20 40.41 -14.86 15.38
CA HIS A 20 40.17 -13.69 16.22
C HIS A 20 39.53 -14.17 17.53
N SER A 21 40.15 -13.74 18.62
CA SER A 21 39.90 -14.13 20.00
C SER A 21 38.46 -13.84 20.44
N GLN A 22 37.77 -14.89 20.90
CA GLN A 22 36.50 -14.79 21.59
C GLN A 22 36.74 -14.19 22.99
N THR A 23 36.12 -13.05 23.27
CA THR A 23 35.81 -12.66 24.64
C THR A 23 34.63 -13.51 25.13
N PRO A 24 34.65 -14.04 26.36
CA PRO A 24 33.57 -14.88 26.86
C PRO A 24 32.28 -14.08 27.00
N THR A 25 31.26 -14.49 26.25
CA THR A 25 29.89 -13.99 26.34
C THR A 25 29.33 -14.30 27.73
N PRO A 26 28.68 -13.36 28.44
CA PRO A 26 28.02 -13.66 29.70
C PRO A 26 26.92 -14.71 29.47
N ALA A 27 26.81 -15.66 30.40
CA ALA A 27 25.86 -16.77 30.35
C ALA A 27 24.43 -16.28 30.06
N ALA A 28 23.75 -16.98 29.13
CA ALA A 28 22.36 -16.73 28.78
C ALA A 28 21.49 -16.71 30.06
N PRO A 29 20.57 -15.73 30.22
CA PRO A 29 19.61 -15.78 31.30
C PRO A 29 18.76 -17.05 31.15
N ALA A 30 18.58 -17.78 32.24
CA ALA A 30 17.76 -18.98 32.30
C ALA A 30 16.38 -18.73 31.65
N PRO A 31 15.81 -19.72 30.93
CA PRO A 31 14.50 -19.57 30.31
C PRO A 31 13.50 -19.17 31.38
N LYS A 32 12.90 -17.97 31.22
CA LYS A 32 11.74 -17.59 32.01
C LYS A 32 10.70 -18.68 31.77
N LYS A 33 10.20 -19.29 32.86
CA LYS A 33 8.98 -20.12 32.80
C LYS A 33 7.92 -19.30 32.07
N GLU A 34 7.59 -19.70 30.85
CA GLU A 34 6.40 -19.21 30.17
C GLU A 34 5.21 -19.57 31.06
N GLU A 35 4.49 -18.55 31.51
CA GLU A 35 3.22 -18.77 32.20
C GLU A 35 2.29 -19.49 31.21
N PRO A 36 1.63 -20.59 31.62
CA PRO A 36 0.70 -21.28 30.74
C PRO A 36 -0.39 -20.32 30.28
N PHE A 37 -0.63 -20.29 28.98
CA PHE A 37 -1.69 -19.52 28.34
C PHE A 37 -3.02 -19.82 29.04
N VAL A 38 -3.55 -18.83 29.76
CA VAL A 38 -4.92 -18.89 30.26
C VAL A 38 -5.80 -18.51 29.07
N PRO A 39 -6.63 -19.41 28.53
CA PRO A 39 -7.52 -19.06 27.43
C PRO A 39 -8.37 -17.86 27.85
N ALA A 40 -8.52 -16.92 26.93
CA ALA A 40 -9.39 -15.76 27.08
C ALA A 40 -10.72 -16.20 27.72
N PRO A 41 -11.26 -15.47 28.72
CA PRO A 41 -12.64 -15.68 29.08
C PRO A 41 -13.50 -15.46 27.83
N VAL A 42 -14.33 -16.47 27.52
CA VAL A 42 -15.19 -16.48 26.35
C VAL A 42 -16.14 -15.30 26.44
N ILE A 43 -15.96 -14.30 25.59
CA ILE A 43 -16.93 -13.21 25.41
C ILE A 43 -18.16 -13.82 24.76
N ALA A 44 -19.35 -13.45 25.23
CA ALA A 44 -20.57 -13.96 24.62
C ALA A 44 -20.63 -13.50 23.15
N PRO A 45 -20.96 -14.39 22.19
CA PRO A 45 -21.04 -14.02 20.78
C PRO A 45 -21.95 -12.81 20.52
N ALA A 46 -23.04 -12.68 21.30
CA ALA A 46 -23.96 -11.54 21.23
C ALA A 46 -23.29 -10.21 21.63
N ASP A 47 -22.41 -10.21 22.62
CA ASP A 47 -21.68 -9.01 23.06
C ASP A 47 -20.71 -8.53 21.98
N LEU A 48 -20.02 -9.49 21.32
CA LEU A 48 -19.11 -9.18 20.22
C LEU A 48 -19.85 -8.70 18.97
N GLU A 49 -21.00 -9.30 18.64
CA GLU A 49 -21.86 -8.87 17.54
C GLU A 49 -22.41 -7.45 17.78
N TYR A 50 -22.90 -7.16 18.99
CA TYR A 50 -23.33 -5.81 19.37
C TYR A 50 -22.17 -4.81 19.30
N ALA A 51 -21.02 -5.13 19.87
CA ALA A 51 -19.85 -4.26 19.84
C ALA A 51 -19.35 -3.99 18.41
N SER A 52 -19.38 -5.01 17.55
CA SER A 52 -19.05 -4.88 16.13
C SER A 52 -20.02 -3.95 15.42
N SER A 53 -21.31 -4.03 15.75
CA SER A 53 -22.36 -3.20 15.15
C SER A 53 -22.24 -1.73 15.56
N VAL A 54 -21.99 -1.46 16.84
CA VAL A 54 -21.73 -0.10 17.35
C VAL A 54 -20.46 0.48 16.72
N ALA A 55 -19.36 -0.28 16.68
CA ALA A 55 -18.12 0.17 16.06
C ALA A 55 -18.28 0.44 14.56
N LEU A 56 -19.02 -0.43 13.85
CA LEU A 56 -19.35 -0.25 12.44
C LEU A 56 -20.14 1.04 12.21
N ALA A 57 -21.21 1.27 12.99
CA ALA A 57 -22.04 2.46 12.87
C ALA A 57 -21.24 3.76 13.10
N VAL A 58 -20.35 3.78 14.09
CA VAL A 58 -19.46 4.94 14.32
C VAL A 58 -18.51 5.16 13.14
N GLY A 59 -17.90 4.09 12.62
CA GLY A 59 -17.02 4.18 11.45
C GLY A 59 -17.73 4.70 10.21
N VAL A 60 -18.94 4.20 9.93
CA VAL A 60 -19.77 4.67 8.81
C VAL A 60 -20.14 6.14 8.97
N LYS A 61 -20.61 6.54 10.16
CA LYS A 61 -20.92 7.95 10.47
C LYS A 61 -19.71 8.84 10.18
N LYS A 62 -18.52 8.41 10.60
CA LYS A 62 -17.28 9.16 10.38
C LYS A 62 -16.89 9.28 8.92
N LEU A 63 -17.02 8.22 8.12
CA LEU A 63 -16.78 8.29 6.68
C LEU A 63 -17.76 9.26 5.99
N LYS A 64 -19.03 9.27 6.41
CA LYS A 64 -20.04 10.23 5.91
C LYS A 64 -19.70 11.68 6.31
N GLU A 65 -19.24 11.89 7.54
CA GLU A 65 -18.75 13.21 8.00
C GLU A 65 -17.57 13.70 7.15
N LEU A 66 -16.61 12.82 6.83
CA LEU A 66 -15.48 13.17 5.96
C LEU A 66 -15.95 13.59 4.57
N ALA A 67 -16.85 12.81 3.95
CA ALA A 67 -17.43 13.16 2.65
C ALA A 67 -18.22 14.48 2.68
N THR A 68 -18.93 14.76 3.77
CA THR A 68 -19.73 15.98 3.91
C THR A 68 -18.85 17.22 4.15
N ALA A 69 -17.70 17.03 4.80
CA ALA A 69 -16.74 18.10 5.04
C ALA A 69 -16.00 18.53 3.76
N ASP A 70 -15.85 17.63 2.79
CA ASP A 70 -15.27 17.94 1.49
C ASP A 70 -16.31 18.56 0.53
N PRO A 71 -16.05 19.73 -0.08
CA PRO A 71 -17.00 20.39 -0.98
C PRO A 71 -17.42 19.54 -2.18
N GLN A 72 -16.51 18.69 -2.67
CA GLN A 72 -16.76 17.80 -3.81
C GLN A 72 -17.39 16.47 -3.39
N GLY A 73 -17.48 16.18 -2.09
CA GLY A 73 -18.07 14.95 -1.57
C GLY A 73 -17.08 13.79 -1.41
N TRP A 74 -15.78 14.03 -1.49
CA TRP A 74 -14.78 12.98 -1.33
C TRP A 74 -14.56 12.58 0.12
N ILE A 75 -14.54 11.28 0.40
CA ILE A 75 -14.02 10.75 1.67
C ILE A 75 -12.50 10.92 1.76
N ILE A 76 -11.83 10.69 0.63
CA ILE A 76 -10.38 10.84 0.48
C ILE A 76 -10.15 11.76 -0.73
N PRO A 77 -10.12 13.09 -0.50
CA PRO A 77 -10.01 14.05 -1.58
C PRO A 77 -8.61 13.99 -2.23
N PRO A 78 -8.48 14.44 -3.49
CA PRO A 78 -7.17 14.78 -4.01
C PRO A 78 -6.55 15.89 -3.16
N ILE A 79 -5.23 16.02 -3.23
CA ILE A 79 -4.54 17.08 -2.51
C ILE A 79 -4.66 18.36 -3.30
N GLN A 80 -5.41 19.30 -2.73
CA GLN A 80 -5.66 20.61 -3.29
C GLN A 80 -4.87 21.67 -2.51
N ARG A 81 -4.24 22.60 -3.23
CA ARG A 81 -3.77 23.83 -2.60
C ARG A 81 -4.97 24.74 -2.37
N VAL A 82 -5.24 25.03 -1.11
CA VAL A 82 -6.32 25.93 -0.70
C VAL A 82 -5.72 27.25 -0.23
N ARG A 83 -6.33 28.36 -0.65
CA ARG A 83 -6.06 29.68 -0.07
C ARG A 83 -7.25 30.07 0.80
N ILE A 84 -6.96 30.69 1.92
CA ILE A 84 -7.99 31.33 2.73
C ILE A 84 -8.38 32.62 2.02
N THR A 85 -9.58 32.67 1.46
CA THR A 85 -10.08 33.85 0.73
C THR A 85 -11.07 34.67 1.55
N GLY A 86 -11.56 34.12 2.64
CA GLY A 86 -12.34 34.84 3.63
C GLY A 86 -12.42 34.08 4.94
N TYR A 87 -13.23 34.60 5.86
CA TYR A 87 -13.62 33.90 7.07
C TYR A 87 -15.13 33.93 7.18
N LYS A 88 -15.74 32.79 7.49
CA LYS A 88 -17.13 32.66 7.86
C LYS A 88 -17.21 32.79 9.37
N ASP A 89 -18.04 33.71 9.83
CA ASP A 89 -18.35 33.87 11.24
C ASP A 89 -19.29 32.76 11.66
N VAL A 90 -18.79 31.83 12.48
CA VAL A 90 -19.59 30.74 13.05
C VAL A 90 -19.74 30.99 14.55
N PRO A 91 -20.95 31.26 15.05
CA PRO A 91 -21.16 31.38 16.48
C PRO A 91 -20.89 30.02 17.13
N ARG A 92 -19.96 30.00 18.09
CA ARG A 92 -19.59 28.81 18.85
C ARG A 92 -19.58 29.12 20.33
N LYS A 93 -19.89 28.12 21.14
CA LYS A 93 -19.83 28.21 22.60
C LYS A 93 -18.43 27.84 23.09
N PHE A 94 -17.97 28.57 24.08
CA PHE A 94 -16.65 28.45 24.68
C PHE A 94 -16.75 28.53 26.21
N ARG A 95 -15.73 28.00 26.86
CA ARG A 95 -15.54 28.07 28.31
C ARG A 95 -14.13 28.57 28.62
N ARG A 96 -14.03 29.50 29.58
CA ARG A 96 -12.74 29.93 30.13
C ARG A 96 -12.17 28.84 31.03
N VAL A 97 -10.95 28.41 30.74
CA VAL A 97 -10.21 27.43 31.53
C VAL A 97 -8.86 28.03 31.88
N GLU A 98 -8.51 28.04 33.17
CA GLU A 98 -7.16 28.39 33.59
C GLU A 98 -6.21 27.24 33.25
N VAL A 99 -5.22 27.53 32.39
CA VAL A 99 -4.16 26.59 32.04
C VAL A 99 -2.84 27.15 32.50
N GLU A 100 -2.07 26.30 33.17
CA GLU A 100 -0.75 26.62 33.66
C GLU A 100 0.27 26.46 32.51
N ARG A 101 0.82 27.58 32.04
CA ARG A 101 1.84 27.58 30.98
C ARG A 101 3.25 27.65 31.57
N PRO A 102 4.18 26.81 31.09
CA PRO A 102 5.59 26.90 31.49
C PRO A 102 6.27 28.14 30.88
N ILE A 103 7.06 28.85 31.69
CA ILE A 103 7.96 29.92 31.24
C ILE A 103 9.32 29.30 30.98
N TYR A 104 9.87 29.51 29.78
CA TYR A 104 11.20 29.05 29.40
C TYR A 104 12.17 30.22 29.27
N GLU A 105 13.40 30.00 29.70
CA GLU A 105 14.57 30.80 29.34
C GLU A 105 15.04 30.37 27.94
N TYR A 106 15.40 31.33 27.09
CA TYR A 106 15.79 31.09 25.70
C TYR A 106 17.26 31.44 25.49
N THR A 107 17.94 30.65 24.68
CA THR A 107 19.30 30.95 24.21
C THR A 107 19.30 31.14 22.70
N ASP A 108 20.02 32.15 22.24
CA ASP A 108 20.17 32.47 20.82
C ASP A 108 21.14 31.50 20.16
N LEU A 109 20.64 30.66 19.24
CA LEU A 109 21.45 29.79 18.38
C LEU A 109 21.53 30.40 16.98
N VAL A 110 22.74 30.68 16.51
CA VAL A 110 22.96 31.13 15.12
C VAL A 110 22.89 29.92 14.20
N VAL A 111 21.83 29.81 13.41
CA VAL A 111 21.65 28.78 12.41
C VAL A 111 22.00 29.36 11.04
N MET A 112 22.90 28.70 10.32
CA MET A 112 23.26 29.05 8.94
C MET A 112 22.23 28.44 8.00
N ILE A 113 21.46 29.26 7.31
CA ILE A 113 20.46 28.80 6.33
C ILE A 113 21.05 28.96 4.92
N PRO A 114 20.96 27.94 4.05
CA PRO A 114 21.40 28.06 2.68
C PRO A 114 20.69 29.21 1.98
N ASN A 115 21.47 30.09 1.36
CA ASN A 115 20.95 31.24 0.63
C ASN A 115 20.21 30.73 -0.63
N PRO A 116 19.00 31.23 -0.94
CA PRO A 116 18.24 30.81 -2.13
C PRO A 116 18.95 31.11 -3.46
N SER A 117 19.97 31.98 -3.49
CA SER A 117 20.78 32.26 -4.68
C SER A 117 22.00 31.31 -4.79
N PRO A 118 22.16 30.56 -5.90
CA PRO A 118 23.30 29.66 -6.08
C PRO A 118 24.63 30.43 -6.12
N GLY A 119 25.55 30.10 -5.21
CA GLY A 119 26.91 30.67 -5.16
C GLY A 119 27.16 31.67 -4.04
N GLU A 120 26.14 32.07 -3.29
CA GLU A 120 26.29 33.00 -2.17
C GLU A 120 26.45 32.27 -0.81
N PRO A 121 27.23 32.85 0.13
CA PRO A 121 27.41 32.27 1.45
C PRO A 121 26.07 32.18 2.22
N PRO A 122 25.93 31.18 3.12
CA PRO A 122 24.68 30.96 3.85
C PRO A 122 24.35 32.15 4.77
N LEU A 123 23.06 32.45 4.88
CA LEU A 123 22.54 33.53 5.70
C LEU A 123 22.55 33.12 7.18
N ARG A 124 23.08 33.98 8.04
CA ARG A 124 23.01 33.81 9.50
C ARG A 124 21.62 34.18 10.00
N GLN A 125 20.84 33.21 10.46
CA GLN A 125 19.59 33.47 11.17
C GLN A 125 19.75 33.08 12.65
N VAL A 126 19.53 34.04 13.55
CA VAL A 126 19.48 33.78 14.99
C VAL A 126 18.11 33.17 15.33
N ARG A 127 18.09 31.95 15.84
CA ARG A 127 16.89 31.27 16.35
C ARG A 127 16.97 31.14 17.88
N LYS A 128 15.92 31.57 18.56
CA LYS A 128 15.74 31.38 20.01
C LYS A 128 15.28 29.96 20.29
N VAL A 129 16.04 29.20 21.07
CA VAL A 129 15.69 27.84 21.49
C VAL A 129 15.52 27.82 23.02
N PRO A 130 14.44 27.23 23.55
CA PRO A 130 14.23 27.15 25.00
C PRO A 130 15.25 26.21 25.64
N THR A 131 15.97 26.69 26.65
CA THR A 131 17.06 25.95 27.33
C THR A 131 16.69 25.46 28.73
N ARG A 132 15.84 26.18 29.48
CA ARG A 132 15.40 25.75 30.82
C ARG A 132 14.04 26.34 31.19
N GLN A 133 13.15 25.55 31.79
CA GLN A 133 11.91 26.07 32.37
C GLN A 133 12.22 26.80 33.69
N THR A 134 11.88 28.07 33.77
CA THR A 134 12.16 28.96 34.91
C THR A 134 10.94 29.23 35.79
N GLY A 135 9.75 28.84 35.33
CA GLY A 135 8.53 28.91 36.15
C GLY A 135 7.28 28.46 35.40
N SER A 136 6.11 28.78 35.97
CA SER A 136 4.82 28.68 35.30
C SER A 136 3.98 29.90 35.65
N TYR A 137 3.09 30.31 34.73
CA TYR A 137 2.05 31.29 35.03
C TYR A 137 0.70 30.72 34.63
N LYS A 138 -0.35 31.13 35.35
CA LYS A 138 -1.72 30.77 35.01
C LYS A 138 -2.23 31.74 33.94
N GLU A 139 -2.63 31.19 32.81
CA GLU A 139 -3.27 31.94 31.74
C GLU A 139 -4.72 31.45 31.62
N THR A 140 -5.66 32.39 31.59
CA THR A 140 -7.05 32.05 31.26
C THR A 140 -7.14 31.92 29.74
N ILE A 141 -7.32 30.69 29.25
CA ILE A 141 -7.55 30.43 27.83
C ILE A 141 -9.01 30.10 27.58
N ILE A 142 -9.51 30.54 26.43
CA ILE A 142 -10.86 30.25 25.97
C ILE A 142 -10.78 28.94 25.18
N ARG A 143 -11.45 27.88 25.67
CA ARG A 143 -11.53 26.59 24.98
C ARG A 143 -12.94 26.36 24.44
N TRP A 144 -13.02 25.77 23.24
CA TRP A 144 -14.29 25.37 22.65
C TRP A 144 -14.98 24.34 23.55
N ASP A 145 -16.25 24.61 23.86
CA ASP A 145 -17.11 23.76 24.68
C ASP A 145 -18.54 23.89 24.14
N PRO A 146 -19.14 22.83 23.56
CA PRO A 146 -20.50 22.85 23.03
C PRO A 146 -21.56 23.35 24.03
N ASN A 147 -21.31 23.17 25.33
CA ASN A 147 -22.18 23.59 26.42
C ASN A 147 -21.61 24.78 27.21
N GLY A 148 -20.59 25.45 26.66
CA GLY A 148 -19.92 26.59 27.28
C GLY A 148 -20.86 27.77 27.50
N PRO A 149 -20.65 28.58 28.55
CA PRO A 149 -21.52 29.70 28.90
C PRO A 149 -21.33 30.93 27.99
N GLU A 150 -20.22 31.02 27.25
CA GLU A 150 -19.88 32.19 26.42
C GLU A 150 -20.04 31.84 24.93
N GLU A 151 -20.83 32.61 24.19
CA GLU A 151 -20.93 32.51 22.73
C GLU A 151 -19.97 33.51 22.09
N MET A 152 -19.02 33.01 21.30
CA MET A 152 -18.06 33.83 20.57
C MET A 152 -18.08 33.48 19.08
N ILE A 153 -17.77 34.48 18.25
CA ILE A 153 -17.66 34.30 16.81
C ILE A 153 -16.31 33.63 16.51
N ASP A 154 -16.36 32.36 16.12
CA ASP A 154 -15.21 31.63 15.60
C ASP A 154 -15.09 31.92 14.11
N LYS A 155 -13.97 32.55 13.72
CA LYS A 155 -13.68 32.87 12.32
C LYS A 155 -13.16 31.61 11.63
N GLN A 156 -14.05 30.89 10.95
CA GLN A 156 -13.66 29.74 10.17
C GLN A 156 -13.13 30.19 8.80
N PRO A 157 -11.92 29.81 8.41
CA PRO A 157 -11.42 30.14 7.08
C PRO A 157 -12.36 29.57 6.00
N ILE A 158 -12.74 30.43 5.05
CA ILE A 158 -13.34 30.01 3.79
C ILE A 158 -12.18 29.68 2.88
N TYR A 159 -12.07 28.39 2.55
CA TYR A 159 -11.08 27.88 1.62
C TYR A 159 -11.63 27.99 0.21
N GLU A 160 -10.93 28.71 -0.65
CA GLU A 160 -11.12 28.65 -2.09
C GLU A 160 -9.99 27.83 -2.69
N HIS A 161 -10.32 27.01 -3.68
CA HIS A 161 -9.30 26.27 -4.41
C HIS A 161 -8.41 27.28 -5.12
N VAL A 162 -7.11 27.26 -4.82
CA VAL A 162 -6.13 28.13 -5.48
C VAL A 162 -4.91 27.28 -5.83
N GLY A 163 -4.85 26.84 -7.08
CA GLY A 163 -3.68 26.19 -7.66
C GLY A 163 -3.90 24.74 -8.06
N ASP A 164 -2.81 23.98 -8.10
CA ASP A 164 -2.79 22.64 -8.69
C ASP A 164 -3.52 21.61 -7.80
N THR A 165 -4.26 20.70 -8.44
CA THR A 165 -4.81 19.48 -7.83
C THR A 165 -3.83 18.33 -8.04
N SER A 166 -3.57 17.53 -7.01
CA SER A 166 -2.69 16.36 -7.13
C SER A 166 -3.33 15.07 -6.62
N TRP A 167 -3.30 14.05 -7.48
CA TRP A 167 -3.66 12.67 -7.18
C TRP A 167 -2.39 11.87 -6.90
N GLN A 168 -2.13 11.62 -5.62
CA GLN A 168 -1.03 10.78 -5.20
C GLN A 168 -1.29 9.30 -5.49
N PHE A 169 -0.24 8.50 -5.30
CA PHE A 169 -0.32 7.06 -5.32
C PHE A 169 -1.49 6.57 -4.44
N ASN A 170 -2.35 5.75 -5.03
CA ASN A 170 -3.42 4.99 -4.38
C ASN A 170 -4.64 5.78 -3.87
N LEU A 171 -4.63 7.12 -3.83
CA LEU A 171 -5.75 7.91 -3.30
C LEU A 171 -7.09 7.57 -3.95
N ILE A 172 -7.11 7.47 -5.29
CA ILE A 172 -8.34 7.10 -6.01
C ILE A 172 -8.79 5.68 -5.67
N GLY A 173 -7.84 4.76 -5.49
CA GLY A 173 -8.13 3.39 -5.05
C GLY A 173 -8.69 3.34 -3.63
N ASP A 174 -8.19 4.20 -2.74
CA ASP A 174 -8.67 4.29 -1.35
C ASP A 174 -10.07 4.88 -1.28
N SER A 175 -10.35 5.89 -2.11
CA SER A 175 -11.70 6.43 -2.29
C SER A 175 -12.68 5.36 -2.79
N ALA A 176 -12.27 4.55 -3.77
CA ALA A 176 -13.06 3.43 -4.27
C ALA A 176 -13.27 2.33 -3.21
N MET A 177 -12.26 2.06 -2.38
CA MET A 177 -12.36 1.13 -1.26
C MET A 177 -13.32 1.67 -0.18
N ALA A 178 -13.30 2.97 0.12
CA ALA A 178 -14.23 3.60 1.05
C ALA A 178 -15.69 3.51 0.58
N LEU A 179 -15.95 3.73 -0.71
CA LEU A 179 -17.29 3.48 -1.29
C LEU A 179 -17.71 2.01 -1.13
N THR A 180 -16.79 1.08 -1.39
CA THR A 180 -17.05 -0.36 -1.21
C THR A 180 -17.35 -0.71 0.25
N ALA A 181 -16.65 -0.10 1.20
CA ALA A 181 -16.85 -0.29 2.63
C ALA A 181 -18.24 0.18 3.07
N LEU A 182 -18.66 1.39 2.65
CA LEU A 182 -20.01 1.91 2.93
C LEU A 182 -21.10 1.02 2.34
N ARG A 183 -20.92 0.56 1.10
CA ARG A 183 -21.86 -0.36 0.45
C ARG A 183 -22.00 -1.68 1.22
N LYS A 184 -20.87 -2.27 1.65
CA LYS A 184 -20.89 -3.50 2.45
C LYS A 184 -21.49 -3.29 3.84
N ALA A 185 -21.31 -2.12 4.44
CA ALA A 185 -21.98 -1.73 5.68
C ALA A 185 -23.50 -1.55 5.52
N GLY A 186 -24.01 -1.59 4.29
CA GLY A 186 -25.43 -1.51 3.97
C GLY A 186 -25.96 -0.07 3.91
N VAL A 187 -25.08 0.92 3.66
CA VAL A 187 -25.51 2.29 3.37
C VAL A 187 -26.32 2.29 2.05
N PRO A 188 -27.55 2.84 2.04
CA PRO A 188 -28.38 2.87 0.84
C PRO A 188 -27.74 3.61 -0.35
N GLU A 189 -27.96 3.14 -1.59
CA GLU A 189 -27.41 3.81 -2.80
C GLU A 189 -28.04 5.19 -3.07
N ASN A 190 -29.21 5.50 -2.50
CA ASN A 190 -29.83 6.81 -2.56
C ASN A 190 -29.28 7.80 -1.51
N ASP A 191 -28.38 7.36 -0.62
CA ASP A 191 -27.64 8.25 0.26
C ASP A 191 -26.78 9.22 -0.56
N LEU A 192 -26.81 10.50 -0.23
CA LEU A 192 -26.11 11.54 -0.97
C LEU A 192 -24.59 11.28 -1.05
N VAL A 193 -23.99 10.71 0.00
CA VAL A 193 -22.55 10.38 0.01
C VAL A 193 -22.27 9.26 -0.99
N MET A 194 -23.12 8.23 -1.05
CA MET A 194 -22.99 7.11 -1.98
C MET A 194 -23.10 7.57 -3.44
N TYR A 195 -24.11 8.41 -3.72
CA TYR A 195 -24.33 9.00 -5.04
C TYR A 195 -23.12 9.84 -5.48
N LYS A 196 -22.70 10.82 -4.67
CA LYS A 196 -21.57 11.71 -5.00
C LYS A 196 -20.27 10.95 -5.20
N MET A 197 -19.96 9.99 -4.31
CA MET A 197 -18.74 9.19 -4.44
C MET A 197 -18.75 8.37 -5.74
N SER A 198 -19.89 7.76 -6.10
CA SER A 198 -20.00 6.99 -7.34
C SER A 198 -19.85 7.87 -8.58
N GLU A 199 -20.54 9.01 -8.59
CA GLU A 199 -20.46 10.01 -9.67
C GLU A 199 -19.03 10.55 -9.83
N ASN A 200 -18.38 10.91 -8.72
CA ASN A 200 -17.01 11.42 -8.72
C ASN A 200 -15.99 10.40 -9.26
N LEU A 201 -16.12 9.11 -8.91
CA LEU A 201 -15.25 8.06 -9.44
C LEU A 201 -15.45 7.85 -10.94
N LEU A 202 -16.70 7.93 -11.42
CA LEU A 202 -17.01 7.84 -12.85
C LEU A 202 -16.47 9.06 -13.61
N ASN A 203 -16.74 10.27 -13.11
CA ASN A 203 -16.22 11.51 -13.68
C ASN A 203 -14.68 11.50 -13.74
N PHE A 204 -14.02 10.95 -12.72
CA PHE A 204 -12.57 10.78 -12.73
C PHE A 204 -12.11 9.87 -13.88
N LEU A 205 -12.80 8.75 -14.11
CA LEU A 205 -12.45 7.81 -15.20
C LEU A 205 -12.76 8.40 -16.58
N ASP A 206 -13.89 9.08 -16.73
CA ASP A 206 -14.28 9.74 -17.98
C ASP A 206 -13.34 10.90 -18.33
N THR A 207 -12.90 11.65 -17.31
CA THR A 207 -12.01 12.80 -17.51
C THR A 207 -10.56 12.37 -17.70
N TYR A 208 -10.06 11.41 -16.90
CA TYR A 208 -8.63 11.10 -16.77
C TYR A 208 -8.23 9.69 -17.22
N GLY A 209 -9.19 8.85 -17.64
CA GLY A 209 -8.96 7.46 -18.02
C GLY A 209 -8.70 6.51 -16.82
N SER A 210 -8.29 5.28 -17.08
CA SER A 210 -7.95 4.30 -16.03
C SER A 210 -6.54 4.55 -15.46
N PRO A 211 -6.32 4.46 -14.13
CA PRO A 211 -4.98 4.56 -13.55
C PRO A 211 -4.11 3.35 -13.89
N ASP A 212 -2.79 3.47 -13.69
CA ASP A 212 -1.83 2.40 -14.02
C ASP A 212 -1.49 1.46 -12.85
N HIS A 213 -1.76 1.91 -11.62
CA HIS A 213 -1.46 1.17 -10.40
C HIS A 213 -2.48 0.06 -10.14
N THR A 214 -1.99 -1.15 -9.86
CA THR A 214 -2.83 -2.35 -9.65
C THR A 214 -3.86 -2.15 -8.55
N TRP A 215 -3.47 -1.55 -7.42
CA TRP A 215 -4.39 -1.22 -6.33
C TRP A 215 -5.57 -0.37 -6.80
N SER A 216 -5.29 0.74 -7.49
CA SER A 216 -6.33 1.66 -7.95
C SER A 216 -7.25 1.01 -8.98
N VAL A 217 -6.71 0.27 -9.96
CA VAL A 217 -7.51 -0.43 -10.97
C VAL A 217 -8.44 -1.46 -10.30
N ALA A 218 -7.91 -2.25 -9.36
CA ALA A 218 -8.66 -3.27 -8.66
C ALA A 218 -9.76 -2.69 -7.77
N GLN A 219 -9.46 -1.68 -6.95
CA GLN A 219 -10.46 -1.07 -6.07
C GLN A 219 -11.56 -0.33 -6.87
N LEU A 220 -11.21 0.34 -7.97
CA LEU A 220 -12.19 0.93 -8.89
C LEU A 220 -13.08 -0.15 -9.52
N ALA A 221 -12.51 -1.28 -9.96
CA ALA A 221 -13.27 -2.38 -10.52
C ALA A 221 -14.26 -2.96 -9.50
N ILE A 222 -13.84 -3.15 -8.25
CA ILE A 222 -14.70 -3.63 -7.15
C ILE A 222 -15.83 -2.64 -6.87
N ALA A 223 -15.49 -1.36 -6.72
CA ALA A 223 -16.46 -0.32 -6.40
C ALA A 223 -17.51 -0.19 -7.50
N LEU A 224 -17.08 -0.15 -8.77
CA LEU A 224 -17.98 0.02 -9.90
C LEU A 224 -18.74 -1.24 -10.26
N ALA A 225 -18.24 -2.44 -9.95
CA ALA A 225 -18.93 -3.70 -10.23
C ALA A 225 -20.34 -3.75 -9.63
N ARG A 226 -20.56 -3.08 -8.49
CA ARG A 226 -21.86 -3.00 -7.83
C ARG A 226 -22.57 -1.66 -7.99
N THR A 227 -21.96 -0.69 -8.67
CA THR A 227 -22.60 0.58 -8.98
C THR A 227 -23.59 0.38 -10.13
N PRO A 228 -24.84 0.87 -10.00
CA PRO A 228 -25.83 0.78 -11.07
C PRO A 228 -25.49 1.67 -12.27
N GLY A 229 -26.08 1.37 -13.42
CA GLY A 229 -25.93 2.17 -14.65
C GLY A 229 -24.96 1.59 -15.68
N GLU A 230 -25.21 1.92 -16.95
CA GLU A 230 -24.44 1.42 -18.10
C GLU A 230 -23.00 1.91 -18.09
N VAL A 231 -22.78 3.18 -17.73
CA VAL A 231 -21.43 3.79 -17.66
C VAL A 231 -20.55 3.04 -16.65
N ALA A 232 -21.09 2.72 -15.47
CA ALA A 232 -20.38 1.94 -14.46
C ALA A 232 -20.11 0.50 -14.94
N GLN A 233 -21.03 -0.11 -15.67
CA GLN A 233 -20.84 -1.43 -16.25
C GLN A 233 -19.74 -1.42 -17.32
N GLU A 234 -19.73 -0.45 -18.21
CA GLU A 234 -18.71 -0.28 -19.25
C GLU A 234 -17.32 -0.11 -18.62
N TRP A 235 -17.19 0.77 -17.63
CA TRP A 235 -15.94 0.95 -16.90
C TRP A 235 -15.52 -0.29 -16.13
N THR A 236 -16.46 -1.02 -15.51
CA THR A 236 -16.14 -2.29 -14.84
C THR A 236 -15.54 -3.28 -15.82
N LEU A 237 -16.12 -3.41 -17.02
CA LEU A 237 -15.60 -4.32 -18.06
C LEU A 237 -14.20 -3.91 -18.54
N LYS A 238 -13.97 -2.61 -18.76
CA LYS A 238 -12.64 -2.08 -19.13
C LYS A 238 -11.59 -2.34 -18.05
N LEU A 239 -11.91 -2.05 -16.79
CA LEU A 239 -11.01 -2.25 -15.66
C LEU A 239 -10.73 -3.74 -15.41
N ALA A 240 -11.76 -4.59 -15.43
CA ALA A 240 -11.60 -6.04 -15.28
C ALA A 240 -10.79 -6.65 -16.43
N SER A 241 -11.01 -6.19 -17.67
CA SER A 241 -10.18 -6.55 -18.82
C SER A 241 -8.71 -6.17 -18.58
N ARG A 242 -8.46 -4.96 -18.11
CA ARG A 242 -7.11 -4.48 -17.80
C ARG A 242 -6.45 -5.33 -16.71
N LEU A 243 -7.20 -5.75 -15.69
CA LEU A 243 -6.72 -6.68 -14.66
C LEU A 243 -6.35 -8.06 -15.23
N LEU A 244 -7.15 -8.61 -16.15
CA LEU A 244 -6.81 -9.86 -16.84
C LEU A 244 -5.51 -9.74 -17.63
N ASP A 245 -5.35 -8.64 -18.37
CA ASP A 245 -4.16 -8.37 -19.18
C ASP A 245 -2.93 -7.96 -18.36
N GLY A 246 -3.12 -7.42 -17.17
CA GLY A 246 -2.02 -7.11 -16.25
C GLY A 246 -1.25 -8.34 -15.75
N GLN A 247 -1.75 -9.57 -16.00
CA GLN A 247 -1.06 -10.79 -15.58
C GLN A 247 0.29 -10.92 -16.28
N ILE A 248 1.33 -11.23 -15.50
CA ILE A 248 2.64 -11.51 -16.06
C ILE A 248 2.59 -12.84 -16.80
N THR A 249 2.97 -12.81 -18.08
CA THR A 249 2.77 -13.96 -18.97
C THR A 249 3.99 -14.87 -19.06
N ASP A 250 5.14 -14.48 -18.54
CA ASP A 250 6.43 -15.09 -18.85
C ASP A 250 7.43 -14.87 -17.71
N GLY A 251 8.56 -15.59 -17.78
CA GLY A 251 9.59 -15.57 -16.75
C GLY A 251 9.17 -16.19 -15.41
N PRO A 252 10.00 -16.02 -14.35
CA PRO A 252 9.74 -16.54 -13.01
C PRO A 252 8.43 -16.04 -12.38
N ALA A 253 7.97 -14.84 -12.73
CA ALA A 253 6.73 -14.26 -12.20
C ALA A 253 5.46 -14.66 -13.00
N ARG A 254 5.57 -15.58 -13.97
CA ARG A 254 4.44 -15.99 -14.80
C ARG A 254 3.24 -16.44 -13.95
N GLY A 255 2.09 -15.83 -14.21
CA GLY A 255 0.83 -16.10 -13.52
C GLY A 255 0.52 -15.17 -12.34
N LEU A 256 1.46 -14.28 -11.98
CA LEU A 256 1.32 -13.31 -10.89
C LEU A 256 1.05 -11.90 -11.43
N TRP A 257 0.78 -10.97 -10.51
CA TRP A 257 0.66 -9.54 -10.77
C TRP A 257 1.66 -8.75 -9.95
N GLY A 258 2.02 -7.59 -10.47
CA GLY A 258 2.86 -6.61 -9.80
C GLY A 258 2.12 -5.34 -9.42
N PRO A 259 2.85 -4.34 -8.90
CA PRO A 259 2.32 -3.04 -8.52
C PRO A 259 1.72 -2.23 -9.67
N MET A 260 2.18 -2.49 -10.90
CA MET A 260 1.71 -1.85 -12.13
C MET A 260 0.84 -2.83 -12.94
N CYS A 261 -0.36 -2.40 -13.30
CA CYS A 261 -1.32 -3.17 -14.08
C CYS A 261 -1.21 -2.82 -15.58
N ILE A 262 -0.11 -3.30 -16.17
CA ILE A 262 0.27 -3.04 -17.57
C ILE A 262 0.59 -4.38 -18.23
N HIS A 263 0.26 -4.56 -19.50
CA HIS A 263 0.75 -5.70 -20.29
C HIS A 263 1.87 -5.19 -21.23
N PRO A 264 3.15 -5.59 -21.05
CA PRO A 264 4.26 -4.93 -21.71
C PRO A 264 4.23 -5.21 -23.21
N ARG A 265 3.99 -6.46 -23.62
CA ARG A 265 3.79 -6.82 -25.03
C ARG A 265 2.64 -6.08 -25.73
N VAL A 266 1.45 -5.97 -25.12
CA VAL A 266 0.33 -5.20 -25.70
C VAL A 266 0.76 -3.75 -25.86
N LEU A 267 1.35 -3.17 -24.81
CA LEU A 267 1.80 -1.79 -24.81
C LEU A 267 2.88 -1.54 -25.88
N ALA A 268 3.85 -2.45 -26.05
CA ALA A 268 4.88 -2.36 -27.07
C ALA A 268 4.26 -2.33 -28.48
N VAL A 269 3.28 -3.18 -28.78
CA VAL A 269 2.58 -3.16 -30.06
C VAL A 269 1.89 -1.80 -30.29
N VAL A 270 1.19 -1.29 -29.28
CA VAL A 270 0.49 0.01 -29.39
C VAL A 270 1.46 1.17 -29.61
N ILE A 271 2.57 1.22 -28.88
CA ILE A 271 3.58 2.27 -29.03
C ILE A 271 4.24 2.18 -30.42
N ARG A 272 4.56 0.96 -30.90
CA ARG A 272 5.12 0.77 -32.24
C ARG A 272 4.20 1.35 -33.32
N ASP A 273 2.91 1.03 -33.25
CA ASP A 273 1.95 1.48 -34.25
C ASP A 273 1.73 2.99 -34.16
N TYR A 274 1.72 3.56 -32.94
CA TYR A 274 1.68 5.02 -32.73
C TYR A 274 2.88 5.71 -33.38
N LEU A 275 4.10 5.22 -33.15
CA LEU A 275 5.32 5.80 -33.71
C LEU A 275 5.37 5.68 -35.23
N ALA A 276 4.85 4.58 -35.80
CA ALA A 276 4.68 4.46 -37.24
C ALA A 276 3.68 5.49 -37.79
N GLY A 277 2.58 5.74 -37.06
CA GLY A 277 1.61 6.79 -37.38
C GLY A 277 2.22 8.21 -37.34
N GLU A 278 3.05 8.51 -36.33
CA GLU A 278 3.80 9.77 -36.24
C GLU A 278 4.74 9.97 -37.44
N ALA A 279 5.53 8.95 -37.80
CA ALA A 279 6.44 9.02 -38.94
C ALA A 279 5.70 9.23 -40.28
N GLU A 280 4.52 8.60 -40.47
CA GLU A 280 3.69 8.79 -41.65
C GLU A 280 3.11 10.22 -41.72
N VAL A 281 2.67 10.78 -40.59
CA VAL A 281 2.21 12.17 -40.48
C VAL A 281 3.34 13.15 -40.83
N GLU A 282 4.54 12.95 -40.29
CA GLU A 282 5.70 13.80 -40.58
C GLU A 282 6.07 13.78 -42.06
N LYS A 283 6.15 12.59 -42.66
CA LYS A 283 6.39 12.39 -44.09
C LYS A 283 5.32 13.04 -44.97
N LEU A 284 4.05 12.99 -44.58
CA LEU A 284 2.96 13.64 -45.31
C LEU A 284 3.00 15.16 -45.15
N LYS A 285 3.41 15.69 -43.98
CA LYS A 285 3.66 17.12 -43.78
C LYS A 285 4.77 17.63 -44.69
N GLU A 286 5.86 16.89 -44.83
CA GLU A 286 6.94 17.21 -45.77
C GLU A 286 6.47 17.20 -47.23
N LYS A 287 5.76 16.14 -47.65
CA LYS A 287 5.17 16.07 -49.00
C LYS A 287 4.19 17.21 -49.29
N LEU A 288 3.42 17.65 -48.30
CA LEU A 288 2.50 18.77 -48.45
C LEU A 288 3.25 20.09 -48.61
N LYS A 289 4.37 20.28 -47.89
CA LYS A 289 5.27 21.44 -48.07
C LYS A 289 5.87 21.47 -49.48
N GLU A 290 6.25 20.32 -50.02
CA GLU A 290 6.78 20.22 -51.40
C GLU A 290 5.70 20.39 -52.47
N ARG A 291 4.51 19.83 -52.23
CA ARG A 291 3.37 19.83 -53.17
C ARG A 291 2.06 20.11 -52.43
N PRO A 292 1.65 21.39 -52.34
CA PRO A 292 0.45 21.79 -51.63
C PRO A 292 -0.80 21.50 -52.47
N THR A 293 -1.25 20.25 -52.46
CA THR A 293 -2.47 19.80 -53.17
C THR A 293 -3.56 19.38 -52.17
N LYS A 294 -4.83 19.54 -52.56
CA LYS A 294 -5.97 19.08 -51.74
C LYS A 294 -5.92 17.57 -51.44
N ALA A 295 -5.38 16.78 -52.37
CA ALA A 295 -5.21 15.34 -52.18
C ALA A 295 -4.18 15.03 -51.08
N ASN A 296 -3.05 15.75 -51.05
CA ASN A 296 -2.05 15.59 -50.00
C ASN A 296 -2.56 16.09 -48.63
N GLN A 297 -3.37 17.16 -48.60
CA GLN A 297 -4.02 17.61 -47.37
C GLN A 297 -4.97 16.53 -46.84
N LEU A 298 -5.81 15.93 -47.68
CA LEU A 298 -6.72 14.88 -47.27
C LEU A 298 -5.99 13.64 -46.71
N LEU A 299 -4.88 13.24 -47.34
CA LEU A 299 -4.06 12.13 -46.83
C LEU A 299 -3.45 12.47 -45.46
N LEU A 300 -3.00 13.70 -45.27
CA LEU A 300 -2.49 14.17 -43.98
C LEU A 300 -3.58 14.15 -42.90
N ASP A 301 -4.78 14.69 -43.20
CA ASP A 301 -5.91 14.71 -42.26
C ASP A 301 -6.32 13.29 -41.82
N VAL A 302 -6.32 12.34 -42.76
CA VAL A 302 -6.59 10.92 -42.47
C VAL A 302 -5.49 10.31 -41.59
N ALA A 303 -4.22 10.59 -41.88
CA ALA A 303 -3.10 10.10 -41.09
C ALA A 303 -3.09 10.69 -39.67
N GLU A 304 -3.38 11.98 -39.52
CA GLU A 304 -3.51 12.64 -38.21
C GLU A 304 -4.69 12.08 -37.42
N GLY A 305 -5.83 11.84 -38.08
CA GLY A 305 -6.97 11.14 -37.48
C GLY A 305 -6.61 9.74 -36.99
N GLY A 306 -5.87 8.98 -37.80
CA GLY A 306 -5.37 7.65 -37.44
C GLY A 306 -4.41 7.67 -36.24
N ARG A 307 -3.41 8.56 -36.27
CA ARG A 307 -2.46 8.74 -35.18
C ARG A 307 -3.15 9.18 -33.88
N ASN A 308 -4.12 10.09 -33.94
CA ASN A 308 -4.91 10.51 -32.78
C ASN A 308 -5.73 9.35 -32.19
N ARG A 309 -6.28 8.46 -33.02
CA ARG A 309 -6.95 7.24 -32.53
C ARG A 309 -5.98 6.32 -31.81
N LEU A 310 -4.78 6.12 -32.34
CA LEU A 310 -3.73 5.32 -31.69
C LEU A 310 -3.27 5.94 -30.37
N LYS A 311 -3.17 7.28 -30.29
CA LYS A 311 -2.88 7.99 -29.04
C LYS A 311 -3.97 7.73 -27.99
N ASN A 312 -5.23 8.01 -28.33
CA ASN A 312 -6.36 7.79 -27.42
C ASN A 312 -6.43 6.32 -26.99
N TYR A 313 -6.07 5.42 -27.88
CA TYR A 313 -5.98 3.99 -27.59
C TYR A 313 -4.85 3.67 -26.61
N ALA A 314 -3.65 4.20 -26.79
CA ALA A 314 -2.54 4.07 -25.84
C ALA A 314 -2.93 4.60 -24.45
N ASP A 315 -3.56 5.78 -24.41
CA ASP A 315 -4.02 6.43 -23.16
C ASP A 315 -5.11 5.61 -22.45
N SER A 316 -5.93 4.86 -23.19
CA SER A 316 -6.91 3.93 -22.60
C SER A 316 -6.27 2.73 -21.89
N TRP A 317 -5.09 2.31 -22.34
CA TRP A 317 -4.33 1.18 -21.79
C TRP A 317 -3.36 1.57 -20.69
N SER A 318 -2.71 2.73 -20.81
CA SER A 318 -1.78 3.22 -19.80
C SER A 318 -1.62 4.73 -19.94
N ARG A 319 -1.88 5.48 -18.87
CA ARG A 319 -1.71 6.94 -18.87
C ARG A 319 -0.24 7.34 -19.04
N SER A 320 0.67 6.45 -18.65
CA SER A 320 2.10 6.71 -18.72
C SER A 320 2.72 6.20 -20.03
N ALA A 321 1.93 5.58 -20.92
CA ALA A 321 2.39 4.83 -22.10
C ALA A 321 3.33 5.60 -23.05
N LEU A 322 3.06 6.89 -23.27
CA LEU A 322 3.76 7.71 -24.28
C LEU A 322 4.75 8.71 -23.67
N ARG A 323 5.13 8.52 -22.39
CA ARG A 323 6.07 9.39 -21.68
C ARG A 323 7.53 8.97 -21.76
N PHE A 324 7.79 7.77 -22.31
CA PHE A 324 9.13 7.23 -22.55
C PHE A 324 10.06 7.42 -21.34
N ALA A 325 11.13 8.20 -21.48
CA ALA A 325 12.12 8.46 -20.42
C ALA A 325 11.57 9.13 -19.14
N THR A 326 10.32 9.62 -19.14
CA THR A 326 9.71 10.35 -18.01
C THR A 326 8.51 9.64 -17.39
N VAL A 327 8.35 8.35 -17.64
CA VAL A 327 7.21 7.52 -17.17
C VAL A 327 7.03 7.53 -15.64
N GLU A 328 8.12 7.67 -14.88
CA GLU A 328 8.12 7.71 -13.41
C GLU A 328 7.86 9.12 -12.83
N TRP A 329 7.80 10.16 -13.68
CA TRP A 329 7.61 11.54 -13.23
C TRP A 329 6.13 11.84 -13.00
N PRO A 330 5.77 12.84 -12.18
CA PRO A 330 4.39 13.31 -12.11
C PRO A 330 3.86 13.68 -13.49
N LEU A 331 2.65 13.23 -13.82
CA LEU A 331 1.95 13.54 -15.07
C LEU A 331 1.08 14.76 -14.85
N VAL A 332 1.27 15.81 -15.65
CA VAL A 332 0.33 16.92 -15.74
C VAL A 332 -0.66 16.58 -16.85
N TRP A 333 -1.96 16.47 -16.50
CA TRP A 333 -3.01 16.04 -17.43
C TRP A 333 -3.20 17.00 -18.62
N ASP A 334 -3.09 18.31 -18.36
CA ASP A 334 -3.10 19.36 -19.37
C ASP A 334 -2.29 20.54 -18.83
N ASP A 335 -1.20 20.89 -19.52
CA ASP A 335 -0.30 21.96 -19.08
C ASP A 335 -0.78 23.36 -19.46
N GLN A 336 -1.80 23.45 -20.34
CA GLN A 336 -2.45 24.68 -20.80
C GLN A 336 -3.62 25.09 -19.90
N MET A 337 -4.11 24.21 -19.02
CA MET A 337 -5.15 24.56 -18.06
C MET A 337 -4.60 25.51 -16.98
N SER A 338 -5.45 26.48 -16.58
CA SER A 338 -5.13 27.43 -15.51
C SER A 338 -4.91 26.75 -14.16
N GLU A 339 -5.61 25.64 -13.92
CA GLU A 339 -5.42 24.75 -12.77
C GLU A 339 -4.89 23.41 -13.26
N LYS A 340 -3.67 23.05 -12.86
CA LYS A 340 -3.03 21.83 -13.33
C LYS A 340 -3.45 20.65 -12.47
N VAL A 341 -3.82 19.55 -13.12
CA VAL A 341 -4.05 18.27 -12.44
C VAL A 341 -2.80 17.42 -12.59
N GLN A 342 -2.22 17.03 -11.46
CA GLN A 342 -1.01 16.21 -11.39
C GLN A 342 -1.34 14.79 -10.91
N PHE A 343 -0.86 13.78 -11.61
CA PHE A 343 -0.90 12.38 -11.18
C PHE A 343 0.49 11.88 -10.81
N ALA A 344 0.56 10.95 -9.87
CA ALA A 344 1.78 10.18 -9.65
C ALA A 344 2.19 9.42 -10.92
N GLY A 345 3.50 9.37 -11.21
CA GLY A 345 4.07 8.55 -12.28
C GLY A 345 4.07 7.06 -11.95
N ALA A 346 4.66 6.24 -12.81
CA ALA A 346 4.81 4.81 -12.58
C ALA A 346 5.72 4.50 -11.37
N THR A 347 5.45 3.41 -10.65
CA THR A 347 6.29 2.95 -9.53
C THR A 347 7.58 2.25 -9.99
N GLU A 348 7.61 1.85 -11.26
CA GLU A 348 8.78 1.26 -11.90
C GLU A 348 8.83 1.65 -13.38
N PHE A 349 10.05 1.71 -13.92
CA PHE A 349 10.30 1.86 -15.34
C PHE A 349 9.88 0.61 -16.12
N PHE A 350 8.57 0.43 -16.33
CA PHE A 350 7.97 -0.79 -16.88
C PHE A 350 8.38 -1.15 -18.32
N TYR A 351 9.25 -0.35 -18.95
CA TYR A 351 9.84 -0.63 -20.26
C TYR A 351 11.00 -1.62 -20.24
N ASN A 352 11.71 -1.77 -19.11
CA ASN A 352 12.85 -2.68 -19.04
C ASN A 352 12.77 -3.69 -17.88
N GLN A 353 11.80 -3.51 -16.98
CA GLN A 353 11.67 -4.31 -15.78
C GLN A 353 10.22 -4.46 -15.36
N ARG A 354 9.97 -5.48 -14.54
CA ARG A 354 8.71 -5.66 -13.86
C ARG A 354 8.89 -6.40 -12.54
N ALA A 355 8.11 -5.99 -11.55
CA ALA A 355 7.98 -6.67 -10.28
C ALA A 355 6.70 -7.50 -10.17
N ALA A 356 6.69 -8.49 -9.30
CA ALA A 356 5.52 -9.25 -8.88
C ALA A 356 5.55 -9.46 -7.36
N ASP A 357 4.36 -9.54 -6.75
CA ASP A 357 4.20 -9.84 -5.33
C ASP A 357 2.85 -10.49 -5.03
N MET A 358 2.78 -11.10 -3.84
CA MET A 358 1.56 -11.74 -3.33
C MET A 358 0.43 -10.72 -3.08
N GLU A 359 0.77 -9.51 -2.65
CA GLU A 359 -0.20 -8.46 -2.33
C GLU A 359 -1.00 -8.02 -3.57
N SER A 360 -0.30 -7.63 -4.63
CA SER A 360 -0.87 -7.25 -5.91
C SER A 360 -1.63 -8.40 -6.54
N THR A 361 -1.07 -9.62 -6.49
CA THR A 361 -1.72 -10.84 -6.99
C THR A 361 -3.06 -11.09 -6.28
N TRP A 362 -3.09 -11.02 -4.94
CA TRP A 362 -4.31 -11.19 -4.16
C TRP A 362 -5.33 -10.09 -4.46
N VAL A 363 -4.92 -8.82 -4.52
CA VAL A 363 -5.81 -7.69 -4.81
C VAL A 363 -6.51 -7.86 -6.16
N VAL A 364 -5.78 -8.27 -7.20
CA VAL A 364 -6.36 -8.52 -8.53
C VAL A 364 -7.35 -9.67 -8.49
N LEU A 365 -6.98 -10.81 -7.91
CA LEU A 365 -7.85 -11.99 -7.85
C LEU A 365 -9.12 -11.70 -7.05
N HIS A 366 -9.00 -10.93 -5.97
CA HIS A 366 -10.14 -10.44 -5.21
C HIS A 366 -11.07 -9.57 -6.09
N ALA A 367 -10.53 -8.63 -6.84
CA ALA A 367 -11.30 -7.78 -7.74
C ALA A 367 -12.00 -8.58 -8.85
N LEU A 368 -11.30 -9.50 -9.51
CA LEU A 368 -11.90 -10.38 -10.53
C LEU A 368 -13.04 -11.23 -9.96
N SER A 369 -12.90 -11.70 -8.71
CA SER A 369 -13.98 -12.42 -8.03
C SER A 369 -15.20 -11.53 -7.73
N GLU A 370 -14.99 -10.26 -7.38
CA GLU A 370 -16.09 -9.31 -7.18
C GLU A 370 -16.79 -8.96 -8.49
N CYS A 371 -16.02 -8.73 -9.56
CA CYS A 371 -16.58 -8.53 -10.90
C CYS A 371 -17.37 -9.76 -11.36
N SER A 372 -16.86 -10.97 -11.09
CA SER A 372 -17.57 -12.22 -11.43
C SER A 372 -18.87 -12.37 -10.64
N ALA A 373 -18.85 -12.09 -9.33
CA ALA A 373 -20.04 -12.14 -8.49
C ALA A 373 -21.12 -11.14 -8.93
N ALA A 374 -20.71 -10.00 -9.50
CA ALA A 374 -21.61 -9.01 -10.08
C ALA A 374 -22.03 -9.31 -11.54
N GLY A 375 -21.56 -10.41 -12.13
CA GLY A 375 -21.83 -10.74 -13.54
C GLY A 375 -21.14 -9.80 -14.55
N ARG A 376 -20.08 -9.09 -14.13
CA ARG A 376 -19.35 -8.08 -14.92
C ARG A 376 -17.89 -8.45 -15.20
N LEU A 377 -17.49 -9.71 -14.97
CA LEU A 377 -16.21 -10.22 -15.43
C LEU A 377 -16.31 -10.58 -16.92
N PRO A 378 -15.52 -9.94 -17.82
CA PRO A 378 -15.53 -10.33 -19.22
C PRO A 378 -14.95 -11.75 -19.40
N LYS A 379 -15.47 -12.49 -20.39
CA LYS A 379 -14.98 -13.85 -20.71
C LYS A 379 -13.55 -13.85 -21.21
N GLU A 380 -13.17 -12.79 -21.91
CA GLU A 380 -11.89 -12.58 -22.55
C GLU A 380 -11.48 -11.13 -22.33
N SER A 381 -10.19 -10.84 -22.28
CA SER A 381 -9.75 -9.44 -22.23
C SER A 381 -10.17 -8.69 -23.50
N LEU A 382 -10.61 -7.45 -23.29
CA LEU A 382 -10.98 -6.52 -24.33
C LEU A 382 -9.70 -5.98 -24.98
N ARG A 383 -9.27 -6.65 -26.05
CA ARG A 383 -8.21 -6.16 -26.94
C ARG A 383 -8.85 -5.86 -28.29
N PRO A 384 -8.88 -4.60 -28.77
CA PRO A 384 -9.35 -4.33 -30.11
C PRO A 384 -8.42 -4.96 -31.15
N GLU A 385 -9.04 -5.40 -32.24
CA GLU A 385 -8.35 -5.74 -33.46
C GLU A 385 -7.73 -4.46 -34.02
N ILE A 386 -6.40 -4.36 -34.01
CA ILE A 386 -5.72 -3.28 -34.71
C ILE A 386 -6.00 -3.48 -36.20
N PRO A 387 -6.70 -2.55 -36.89
CA PRO A 387 -7.11 -2.78 -38.25
C PRO A 387 -5.89 -3.05 -39.14
N PRO A 388 -5.96 -4.04 -40.06
CA PRO A 388 -4.85 -4.41 -40.94
C PRO A 388 -4.41 -3.28 -41.90
N ALA A 389 -5.08 -2.12 -41.88
CA ALA A 389 -4.67 -0.91 -42.60
C ALA A 389 -3.23 -0.46 -42.27
N TYR A 390 -2.65 -0.89 -41.14
CA TYR A 390 -1.26 -0.60 -40.77
C TYR A 390 -0.27 -1.74 -41.07
N SER A 391 -0.72 -2.95 -41.46
CA SER A 391 0.15 -4.08 -41.80
C SER A 391 0.42 -4.22 -43.31
N ALA A 392 -0.05 -3.28 -44.13
CA ALA A 392 -0.01 -3.37 -45.57
C ALA A 392 0.87 -2.27 -46.17
N THR A 393 2.18 -2.43 -46.10
CA THR A 393 3.02 -2.17 -47.28
C THR A 393 2.90 -3.33 -48.27
N THR A 394 1.67 -3.71 -48.63
CA THR A 394 1.47 -4.40 -49.90
C THR A 394 1.33 -3.31 -50.95
N LYS A 395 2.35 -3.18 -51.81
CA LYS A 395 2.12 -2.62 -53.14
C LYS A 395 0.92 -3.37 -53.73
N ILE A 396 -0.02 -2.63 -54.28
CA ILE A 396 -1.17 -3.17 -55.01
C ILE A 396 -0.66 -4.25 -55.97
N GLY A 397 -0.95 -5.54 -55.69
CA GLY A 397 -0.61 -6.68 -56.56
C GLY A 397 0.16 -7.86 -55.94
N GLU A 398 0.72 -7.79 -54.73
CA GLU A 398 1.46 -8.94 -54.13
C GLU A 398 0.64 -9.74 -53.11
N LYS A 399 0.66 -11.07 -53.26
CA LYS A 399 0.01 -12.02 -52.34
C LYS A 399 0.71 -12.05 -50.98
N ALA A 400 -0.09 -12.04 -49.90
CA ALA A 400 0.37 -12.15 -48.52
C ALA A 400 1.23 -13.40 -48.29
N LYS A 401 2.36 -13.24 -47.59
CA LYS A 401 3.24 -14.35 -47.18
C LYS A 401 2.71 -15.05 -45.91
N PRO A 402 3.01 -16.34 -45.70
CA PRO A 402 2.47 -17.13 -44.60
C PRO A 402 3.05 -16.72 -43.24
N GLN A 403 2.26 -16.91 -42.18
CA GLN A 403 2.61 -16.66 -40.78
C GLN A 403 3.85 -17.47 -40.34
N ALA A 404 4.70 -16.83 -39.54
CA ALA A 404 6.01 -17.35 -39.14
C ALA A 404 6.01 -18.03 -37.75
N ASP A 405 7.04 -18.85 -37.50
CA ASP A 405 7.34 -19.59 -36.26
C ASP A 405 7.70 -18.69 -35.07
N VAL A 406 7.50 -19.19 -33.85
CA VAL A 406 7.67 -18.66 -32.46
C VAL A 406 8.53 -17.40 -32.21
N LYS A 407 9.56 -17.09 -33.01
CA LYS A 407 10.22 -15.75 -33.02
C LYS A 407 9.39 -14.65 -33.72
N SER A 408 8.35 -15.02 -34.46
CA SER A 408 7.43 -14.15 -35.20
C SER A 408 6.39 -13.46 -34.33
N GLN A 409 6.24 -13.89 -33.08
CA GLN A 409 5.27 -13.37 -32.15
C GLN A 409 5.57 -11.91 -31.73
N LEU A 410 6.84 -11.49 -31.81
CA LEU A 410 7.27 -10.09 -31.69
C LEU A 410 6.82 -9.23 -32.90
N ASN A 411 6.58 -9.87 -34.06
CA ASN A 411 6.09 -9.22 -35.27
C ASN A 411 4.58 -9.33 -35.47
N ALA A 412 3.86 -9.97 -34.53
CA ALA A 412 2.40 -9.97 -34.57
C ALA A 412 1.91 -8.53 -34.35
N THR A 413 1.13 -8.01 -35.30
CA THR A 413 0.42 -6.74 -35.18
C THR A 413 -0.74 -6.82 -34.19
N THR A 414 -1.07 -8.01 -33.69
CA THR A 414 -2.15 -8.23 -32.73
C THR A 414 -1.70 -9.20 -31.64
N VAL A 415 -1.89 -8.82 -30.38
CA VAL A 415 -1.77 -9.73 -29.24
C VAL A 415 -3.17 -10.27 -28.95
N PRO A 416 -3.44 -11.58 -29.07
CA PRO A 416 -4.80 -12.10 -28.99
C PRO A 416 -5.39 -11.89 -27.59
N PRO A 417 -6.71 -11.69 -27.44
CA PRO A 417 -7.38 -11.67 -26.15
C PRO A 417 -7.00 -12.84 -25.24
N GLU A 418 -6.87 -12.57 -23.94
CA GLU A 418 -6.62 -13.59 -22.92
C GLU A 418 -7.96 -14.07 -22.34
N ASN A 419 -8.18 -15.39 -22.36
CA ASN A 419 -9.38 -15.97 -21.77
C ASN A 419 -9.31 -15.89 -20.23
N ALA A 420 -10.36 -15.40 -19.59
CA ALA A 420 -10.38 -15.19 -18.13
C ALA A 420 -10.12 -16.48 -17.35
N ILE A 421 -10.65 -17.62 -17.79
CA ILE A 421 -10.43 -18.92 -17.13
C ILE A 421 -8.97 -19.37 -17.30
N ALA A 422 -8.35 -19.10 -18.45
CA ALA A 422 -6.94 -19.42 -18.67
C ALA A 422 -6.01 -18.58 -17.79
N VAL A 423 -6.31 -17.28 -17.64
CA VAL A 423 -5.61 -16.36 -16.72
C VAL A 423 -5.70 -16.87 -15.27
N LEU A 424 -6.90 -17.24 -14.82
CA LEU A 424 -7.13 -17.76 -13.47
C LEU A 424 -6.46 -19.11 -13.23
N ALA A 425 -6.47 -20.01 -14.22
CA ALA A 425 -5.78 -21.30 -14.14
C ALA A 425 -4.26 -21.10 -14.04
N ARG A 426 -3.70 -20.15 -14.80
CA ARG A 426 -2.27 -19.78 -14.73
C ARG A 426 -1.91 -19.27 -13.35
N ALA A 427 -2.74 -18.39 -12.78
CA ALA A 427 -2.57 -17.87 -11.42
C ALA A 427 -2.63 -18.97 -10.36
N ALA A 428 -3.61 -19.87 -10.44
CA ALA A 428 -3.73 -20.97 -9.48
C ALA A 428 -2.50 -21.89 -9.50
N ASN A 429 -1.99 -22.23 -10.68
CA ASN A 429 -0.77 -23.03 -10.81
C ASN A 429 0.46 -22.28 -10.26
N ALA A 430 0.58 -20.96 -10.52
CA ALA A 430 1.67 -20.14 -10.02
C ALA A 430 1.66 -20.06 -8.48
N LEU A 431 0.51 -19.74 -7.88
CA LEU A 431 0.34 -19.71 -6.42
C LEU A 431 0.69 -21.04 -5.78
N VAL A 432 0.27 -22.16 -6.38
CA VAL A 432 0.57 -23.50 -5.86
C VAL A 432 2.04 -23.88 -6.04
N GLY A 433 2.71 -23.37 -7.07
CA GLY A 433 4.15 -23.50 -7.25
C GLY A 433 4.95 -22.73 -6.19
N LEU A 434 4.49 -21.53 -5.84
CA LEU A 434 5.12 -20.67 -4.82
C LEU A 434 5.01 -21.21 -3.39
N LEU A 435 4.11 -22.15 -3.14
CA LEU A 435 3.95 -22.75 -1.81
C LEU A 435 5.16 -23.63 -1.40
N GLY A 436 5.93 -24.14 -2.38
CA GLY A 436 7.06 -25.03 -2.13
C GLY A 436 6.69 -26.27 -1.30
N ASP A 437 7.64 -26.74 -0.47
CA ASP A 437 7.45 -27.83 0.49
C ASP A 437 6.85 -27.34 1.84
N GLY A 438 6.58 -26.04 1.96
CA GLY A 438 6.08 -25.41 3.18
C GLY A 438 4.55 -25.38 3.28
N SER A 439 4.05 -24.94 4.43
CA SER A 439 2.61 -24.76 4.70
C SER A 439 2.14 -23.30 4.57
N ALA A 440 2.96 -22.40 4.01
CA ALA A 440 2.63 -20.98 3.90
C ALA A 440 3.29 -20.33 2.69
N TRP A 441 2.64 -19.29 2.15
CA TRP A 441 3.18 -18.49 1.06
C TRP A 441 4.18 -17.45 1.58
N SER A 442 5.24 -17.24 0.81
CA SER A 442 6.06 -16.04 0.95
C SER A 442 5.39 -14.84 0.30
N GLU A 443 5.96 -13.65 0.52
CA GLU A 443 5.57 -12.42 -0.17
C GLU A 443 5.74 -12.48 -1.70
N ALA A 444 6.41 -13.51 -2.22
CA ALA A 444 6.60 -13.76 -3.65
C ALA A 444 7.18 -12.55 -4.41
N ASN A 445 8.14 -11.86 -3.78
CA ASN A 445 8.81 -10.70 -4.34
C ASN A 445 9.73 -11.16 -5.48
N ILE A 446 9.27 -10.99 -6.71
CA ILE A 446 10.01 -11.35 -7.92
C ILE A 446 10.26 -10.07 -8.71
N HIS A 447 11.47 -9.91 -9.20
CA HIS A 447 11.85 -8.83 -10.10
C HIS A 447 12.54 -9.43 -11.31
N GLN A 448 12.07 -9.10 -12.51
CA GLN A 448 12.55 -9.71 -13.75
C GLN A 448 12.67 -8.69 -14.88
N PRO A 449 13.57 -8.93 -15.86
CA PRO A 449 13.70 -8.09 -17.04
C PRO A 449 12.47 -8.13 -17.95
N VAL A 450 12.27 -7.08 -18.74
CA VAL A 450 11.25 -6.97 -19.79
C VAL A 450 11.93 -6.65 -21.12
N HIS A 451 11.79 -7.56 -22.09
CA HIS A 451 12.43 -7.45 -23.43
C HIS A 451 11.47 -7.00 -24.54
N ASP A 452 10.19 -6.79 -24.23
CA ASP A 452 9.17 -6.39 -25.22
C ASP A 452 9.50 -5.05 -25.90
N PHE A 453 10.41 -4.25 -25.32
CA PHE A 453 10.77 -2.91 -25.78
C PHE A 453 12.20 -2.78 -26.34
N ASP A 454 12.92 -3.89 -26.53
CA ASP A 454 14.32 -3.87 -27.00
C ASP A 454 14.48 -3.24 -28.39
N THR A 455 13.42 -3.26 -29.23
CA THR A 455 13.43 -2.67 -30.58
C THR A 455 13.21 -1.16 -30.64
N PHE A 456 13.06 -0.50 -29.48
CA PHE A 456 12.79 0.94 -29.40
C PHE A 456 14.05 1.75 -29.06
N ASP A 457 15.23 1.25 -29.41
CA ASP A 457 16.55 1.85 -29.17
C ASP A 457 16.66 3.37 -29.44
N LYS A 458 15.93 3.88 -30.44
CA LYS A 458 15.86 5.32 -30.76
C LYS A 458 15.07 6.16 -29.77
N TYR A 459 14.14 5.57 -29.03
CA TYR A 459 13.19 6.25 -28.13
C TYR A 459 13.39 5.87 -26.66
N LEU A 460 13.89 4.65 -26.41
CA LEU A 460 14.12 4.08 -25.10
C LEU A 460 15.62 3.79 -24.97
N SER A 461 16.32 4.69 -24.28
CA SER A 461 17.78 4.66 -24.14
C SER A 461 18.27 3.74 -23.00
N VAL A 462 17.40 2.89 -22.44
CA VAL A 462 17.74 2.05 -21.27
C VAL A 462 17.81 0.58 -21.69
N PRO A 463 19.02 0.01 -21.88
CA PRO A 463 19.16 -1.40 -22.19
C PRO A 463 18.75 -2.27 -20.99
N VAL A 464 18.21 -3.45 -21.27
CA VAL A 464 17.99 -4.49 -20.27
C VAL A 464 19.35 -5.10 -19.90
N ILE A 465 19.70 -5.09 -18.62
CA ILE A 465 20.93 -5.69 -18.09
C ILE A 465 20.51 -6.79 -17.12
N GLU A 466 20.48 -8.04 -17.59
CA GLU A 466 19.97 -9.18 -16.82
C GLU A 466 20.68 -9.35 -15.48
N GLU A 467 21.98 -9.07 -15.42
CA GLU A 467 22.80 -9.19 -14.21
C GLU A 467 22.41 -8.19 -13.11
N SER A 468 21.67 -7.13 -13.46
CA SER A 468 21.17 -6.14 -12.50
C SER A 468 19.91 -6.58 -11.74
N PHE A 469 19.30 -7.71 -12.15
CA PHE A 469 18.07 -8.25 -11.54
C PHE A 469 18.40 -9.26 -10.44
N MET A 470 18.83 -8.76 -9.29
CA MET A 470 19.09 -9.60 -8.13
C MET A 470 17.79 -10.17 -7.52
N PRO A 471 17.82 -11.40 -6.96
CA PRO A 471 16.70 -11.95 -6.22
C PRO A 471 16.29 -11.04 -5.06
N LEU A 472 14.99 -10.81 -4.90
CA LEU A 472 14.46 -10.02 -3.79
C LEU A 472 14.11 -10.94 -2.60
N PRO A 473 14.41 -10.52 -1.35
CA PRO A 473 13.92 -11.22 -0.17
C PRO A 473 12.42 -11.42 -0.24
N SER A 474 11.96 -12.65 0.00
CA SER A 474 10.55 -13.01 0.01
C SER A 474 10.23 -13.74 1.32
N PRO A 475 10.08 -13.00 2.44
CA PRO A 475 9.79 -13.63 3.73
C PRO A 475 8.40 -14.26 3.72
N VAL A 476 8.22 -15.30 4.54
CA VAL A 476 6.89 -15.80 4.90
C VAL A 476 6.39 -14.96 6.06
N THR A 477 5.24 -14.33 5.88
CA THR A 477 4.60 -13.44 6.86
C THR A 477 3.16 -13.87 7.10
N PRO A 478 2.54 -13.53 8.24
CA PRO A 478 1.12 -13.77 8.45
C PRO A 478 0.26 -13.15 7.34
N LEU A 479 0.65 -11.98 6.83
CA LEU A 479 -0.02 -11.29 5.73
C LEU A 479 0.06 -12.08 4.42
N SER A 480 1.25 -12.47 3.98
CA SER A 480 1.43 -13.23 2.74
C SER A 480 0.71 -14.60 2.79
N ALA A 481 0.71 -15.26 3.95
CA ALA A 481 -0.05 -16.48 4.15
C ALA A 481 -1.57 -16.28 4.01
N VAL A 482 -2.13 -15.20 4.59
CA VAL A 482 -3.56 -14.87 4.45
C VAL A 482 -3.91 -14.50 3.02
N GLN A 483 -3.08 -13.68 2.37
CA GLN A 483 -3.26 -13.27 0.98
C GLN A 483 -3.23 -14.47 0.02
N GLY A 484 -2.30 -15.42 0.20
CA GLY A 484 -2.21 -16.62 -0.62
C GLY A 484 -3.46 -17.52 -0.53
N VAL A 485 -3.98 -17.74 0.69
CA VAL A 485 -5.26 -18.47 0.88
C VAL A 485 -6.41 -17.71 0.22
N ALA A 486 -6.52 -16.40 0.48
CA ALA A 486 -7.60 -15.58 -0.06
C ALA A 486 -7.54 -15.44 -1.60
N ALA A 487 -6.35 -15.49 -2.17
CA ALA A 487 -6.12 -15.49 -3.62
C ALA A 487 -6.67 -16.77 -4.26
N LEU A 488 -6.33 -17.94 -3.73
CA LEU A 488 -6.88 -19.21 -4.20
C LEU A 488 -8.41 -19.29 -4.00
N ASP A 489 -8.93 -18.79 -2.88
CA ASP A 489 -10.38 -18.70 -2.64
C ASP A 489 -11.08 -17.80 -3.65
N SER A 490 -10.48 -16.67 -3.99
CA SER A 490 -11.01 -15.77 -5.01
C SER A 490 -11.06 -16.44 -6.38
N ILE A 491 -10.06 -17.25 -6.75
CA ILE A 491 -10.10 -18.06 -7.97
C ILE A 491 -11.25 -19.07 -7.91
N GLY A 492 -11.35 -19.83 -6.81
CA GLY A 492 -12.38 -20.85 -6.64
C GLY A 492 -13.81 -20.30 -6.73
N ARG A 493 -14.04 -19.06 -6.27
CA ARG A 493 -15.33 -18.36 -6.41
C ARG A 493 -15.70 -18.04 -7.85
N VAL A 494 -14.71 -17.80 -8.72
CA VAL A 494 -14.95 -17.51 -10.14
C VAL A 494 -15.13 -18.79 -10.95
N VAL A 495 -14.25 -19.77 -10.77
CA VAL A 495 -14.21 -20.96 -11.62
C VAL A 495 -15.05 -22.13 -11.10
N GLY A 496 -15.45 -22.08 -9.82
CA GLY A 496 -16.13 -23.15 -9.09
C GLY A 496 -15.16 -24.06 -8.34
N VAL A 497 -15.58 -24.54 -7.16
CA VAL A 497 -14.79 -25.40 -6.26
C VAL A 497 -14.37 -26.70 -6.94
N GLU A 498 -15.21 -27.26 -7.81
CA GLU A 498 -14.94 -28.49 -8.56
C GLU A 498 -13.67 -28.38 -9.41
N LYS A 499 -13.45 -27.24 -10.06
CA LYS A 499 -12.25 -27.00 -10.88
C LYS A 499 -11.00 -26.76 -10.03
N MET A 500 -11.18 -26.49 -8.74
CA MET A 500 -10.10 -26.34 -7.77
C MET A 500 -9.79 -27.63 -7.01
N ALA A 501 -10.47 -28.75 -7.29
CA ALA A 501 -10.35 -30.01 -6.55
C ALA A 501 -8.89 -30.48 -6.37
N LYS A 502 -8.05 -30.36 -7.42
CA LYS A 502 -6.62 -30.73 -7.37
C LYS A 502 -5.78 -29.87 -6.42
N PHE A 503 -6.29 -28.71 -6.01
CA PHE A 503 -5.62 -27.76 -5.12
C PHE A 503 -6.16 -27.80 -3.68
N LEU A 504 -7.33 -28.40 -3.46
CA LEU A 504 -7.97 -28.46 -2.14
C LEU A 504 -7.06 -29.04 -1.05
N PRO A 505 -6.31 -30.14 -1.25
CA PRO A 505 -5.44 -30.66 -0.19
C PRO A 505 -4.37 -29.66 0.26
N LYS A 506 -3.79 -28.90 -0.68
CA LYS A 506 -2.79 -27.86 -0.38
C LYS A 506 -3.43 -26.65 0.29
N LEU A 507 -4.64 -26.29 -0.12
CA LEU A 507 -5.42 -25.23 0.52
C LEU A 507 -5.75 -25.57 1.97
N GLU A 508 -6.15 -26.80 2.28
CA GLU A 508 -6.49 -27.21 3.65
C GLU A 508 -5.30 -27.10 4.59
N ILE A 509 -4.13 -27.59 4.15
CA ILE A 509 -2.87 -27.51 4.91
C ILE A 509 -2.51 -26.05 5.18
N THR A 510 -2.60 -25.20 4.16
CA THR A 510 -2.22 -23.78 4.27
C THR A 510 -3.24 -22.96 5.05
N ALA A 511 -4.53 -23.27 4.96
CA ALA A 511 -5.58 -22.64 5.75
C ALA A 511 -5.39 -22.93 7.25
N ARG A 512 -4.95 -24.14 7.63
CA ARG A 512 -4.58 -24.46 9.02
C ARG A 512 -3.31 -23.71 9.45
N GLY A 513 -2.27 -23.70 8.62
CA GLY A 513 -1.04 -22.94 8.87
C GLY A 513 -1.30 -21.44 9.07
N ARG A 514 -2.23 -20.86 8.29
CA ARG A 514 -2.68 -19.47 8.40
C ARG A 514 -3.21 -19.15 9.81
N VAL A 515 -4.03 -20.03 10.38
CA VAL A 515 -4.62 -19.82 11.72
C VAL A 515 -3.53 -19.77 12.78
N ALA A 516 -2.58 -20.70 12.74
CA ALA A 516 -1.46 -20.74 13.67
C ALA A 516 -0.59 -19.47 13.56
N LEU A 517 -0.25 -19.03 12.34
CA LEU A 517 0.52 -17.81 12.11
C LEU A 517 -0.22 -16.56 12.59
N LEU A 518 -1.53 -16.48 12.35
CA LEU A 518 -2.36 -15.38 12.83
C LEU A 518 -2.46 -15.35 14.36
N GLU A 519 -2.67 -16.51 14.98
CA GLU A 519 -2.75 -16.63 16.43
C GLU A 519 -1.44 -16.22 17.11
N GLU A 520 -0.30 -16.70 16.59
CA GLU A 520 1.03 -16.30 17.06
C GLU A 520 1.24 -14.79 16.87
N HIS A 521 0.94 -14.27 15.68
CA HIS A 521 1.07 -12.84 15.42
C HIS A 521 0.21 -12.01 16.37
N LEU A 522 -1.04 -12.41 16.60
CA LEU A 522 -1.92 -11.75 17.55
C LEU A 522 -1.40 -11.79 18.98
N LYS A 523 -0.80 -12.90 19.43
CA LYS A 523 -0.15 -12.98 20.75
C LYS A 523 1.02 -12.00 20.86
N THR A 524 1.80 -11.80 19.79
CA THR A 524 2.90 -10.83 19.81
C THR A 524 2.42 -9.38 19.87
N LEU A 525 1.31 -9.07 19.18
CA LEU A 525 0.71 -7.74 19.18
C LEU A 525 0.00 -7.51 20.52
N TRP A 526 -0.88 -8.41 20.93
CA TRP A 526 -1.76 -8.26 22.08
C TRP A 526 -1.31 -9.11 23.28
N ARG A 527 -0.18 -8.72 23.89
CA ARG A 527 0.50 -9.47 24.97
C ARG A 527 -0.37 -9.78 26.20
N LYS A 528 -1.42 -9.00 26.46
CA LYS A 528 -2.32 -9.14 27.61
C LYS A 528 -3.75 -8.87 27.18
N GLU A 529 -4.55 -9.92 27.03
CA GLU A 529 -5.94 -9.84 26.56
C GLU A 529 -6.86 -9.07 27.52
N ASN A 530 -6.49 -8.91 28.80
CA ASN A 530 -7.22 -8.09 29.77
C ASN A 530 -6.84 -6.60 29.72
N GLN A 531 -6.15 -6.15 28.67
CA GLN A 531 -5.76 -4.77 28.46
C GLN A 531 -6.15 -4.30 27.06
N LYS A 532 -6.32 -2.99 26.89
CA LYS A 532 -6.45 -2.42 25.54
C LYS A 532 -5.18 -2.70 24.72
N PRO A 533 -5.31 -2.97 23.41
CA PRO A 533 -4.15 -3.07 22.55
C PRO A 533 -3.36 -1.75 22.60
N SER A 534 -2.03 -1.86 22.59
CA SER A 534 -1.16 -0.68 22.50
C SER A 534 -1.51 0.10 21.22
N PRO A 535 -1.67 1.42 21.29
CA PRO A 535 -1.93 2.21 20.08
C PRO A 535 -0.82 2.15 19.02
N ALA A 536 0.39 1.69 19.39
CA ALA A 536 1.46 1.44 18.43
C ALA A 536 1.17 0.24 17.51
N ILE A 537 0.25 -0.64 17.90
CA ILE A 537 -0.20 -1.80 17.10
C ILE A 537 -1.18 -1.33 16.03
N THR A 538 -2.17 -0.52 16.43
CA THR A 538 -3.21 0.00 15.53
C THR A 538 -2.70 1.09 14.59
N ALA A 539 -1.45 1.53 14.81
CA ALA A 539 -0.69 2.41 13.92
C ALA A 539 0.08 1.65 12.81
N ARG A 540 0.04 0.31 12.75
CA ARG A 540 0.77 -0.46 11.73
C ARG A 540 -0.05 -0.61 10.45
N PRO A 541 0.43 -0.14 9.28
CA PRO A 541 -0.27 -0.31 8.00
C PRO A 541 -0.58 -1.78 7.68
N GLU A 542 0.36 -2.69 7.99
CA GLU A 542 0.28 -4.11 7.67
C GLU A 542 -0.92 -4.79 8.34
N LEU A 543 -1.38 -4.24 9.48
CA LEU A 543 -2.60 -4.73 10.15
C LEU A 543 -3.84 -4.52 9.27
N TYR A 544 -3.92 -3.40 8.55
CA TYR A 544 -5.07 -3.08 7.70
C TYR A 544 -5.05 -3.89 6.41
N ASP A 545 -3.88 -4.14 5.83
CA ASP A 545 -3.77 -5.05 4.69
C ASP A 545 -4.16 -6.48 5.10
N LEU A 546 -3.79 -6.89 6.32
CA LEU A 546 -4.19 -8.17 6.91
C LEU A 546 -5.71 -8.25 7.13
N LEU A 547 -6.32 -7.21 7.68
CA LEU A 547 -7.77 -7.09 7.84
C LEU A 547 -8.48 -7.16 6.49
N LEU A 548 -7.99 -6.47 5.48
CA LEU A 548 -8.60 -6.47 4.17
C LEU A 548 -8.54 -7.86 3.54
N ALA A 549 -7.41 -8.55 3.61
CA ALA A 549 -7.26 -9.93 3.13
C ALA A 549 -8.10 -10.95 3.92
N ALA A 550 -8.27 -10.74 5.22
CA ALA A 550 -9.08 -11.58 6.10
C ALA A 550 -10.58 -11.23 6.09
N SER A 551 -10.99 -10.16 5.41
CA SER A 551 -12.37 -9.65 5.43
C SER A 551 -13.37 -10.60 4.78
N ARG A 552 -12.96 -11.58 4.00
CA ARG A 552 -13.88 -12.55 3.39
C ARG A 552 -13.85 -13.90 4.11
N PRO A 553 -15.01 -14.44 4.49
CA PRO A 553 -15.13 -15.86 4.84
C PRO A 553 -14.64 -16.72 3.67
N LEU A 554 -14.02 -17.86 3.95
CA LEU A 554 -13.62 -18.80 2.90
C LEU A 554 -14.88 -19.46 2.32
N ALA A 555 -15.00 -19.52 0.99
CA ALA A 555 -16.08 -20.24 0.32
C ALA A 555 -15.75 -21.72 0.12
N MET A 556 -14.46 -22.05 -0.02
CA MET A 556 -14.06 -23.45 -0.15
C MET A 556 -14.28 -24.20 1.17
N PRO A 557 -14.83 -25.43 1.12
CA PRO A 557 -15.06 -26.26 2.30
C PRO A 557 -13.72 -26.75 2.82
N VAL A 558 -13.11 -25.98 3.72
CA VAL A 558 -11.93 -26.43 4.47
C VAL A 558 -12.46 -27.15 5.71
N PRO A 559 -12.04 -28.39 6.02
CA PRO A 559 -12.36 -29.05 7.28
C PRO A 559 -11.69 -28.27 8.42
N VAL A 560 -12.47 -27.39 9.05
CA VAL A 560 -12.01 -26.51 10.11
C VAL A 560 -12.12 -27.25 11.45
N ASP A 561 -11.14 -28.07 11.77
CA ASP A 561 -10.87 -28.48 13.16
C ASP A 561 -10.12 -27.38 13.93
N ALA A 562 -9.74 -26.28 13.25
CA ALA A 562 -8.97 -25.18 13.80
C ALA A 562 -9.87 -24.12 14.47
N ASN A 563 -9.38 -23.49 15.54
CA ASN A 563 -10.06 -22.40 16.25
C ASN A 563 -10.13 -21.09 15.42
N ILE A 564 -10.65 -21.15 14.19
CA ILE A 564 -10.78 -20.00 13.28
C ILE A 564 -11.67 -18.95 13.90
N ASP A 565 -12.79 -19.36 14.48
CA ASP A 565 -13.75 -18.46 15.10
C ASP A 565 -13.09 -17.71 16.27
N GLY A 566 -12.32 -18.40 17.12
CA GLY A 566 -11.58 -17.74 18.20
C GLY A 566 -10.52 -16.74 17.71
N VAL A 567 -9.79 -17.05 16.63
CA VAL A 567 -8.82 -16.10 16.03
C VAL A 567 -9.53 -14.90 15.40
N VAL A 568 -10.66 -15.12 14.71
CA VAL A 568 -11.48 -14.07 14.11
C VAL A 568 -12.09 -13.17 15.19
N ASP A 569 -12.57 -13.74 16.28
CA ASP A 569 -13.13 -13.01 17.43
C ASP A 569 -12.06 -12.16 18.12
N LEU A 570 -10.88 -12.72 18.36
CA LEU A 570 -9.73 -11.98 18.88
C LEU A 570 -9.34 -10.82 17.96
N PHE A 571 -9.32 -11.03 16.64
CA PHE A 571 -8.98 -10.00 15.67
C PHE A 571 -10.03 -8.88 15.63
N THR A 572 -11.31 -9.25 15.66
CA THR A 572 -12.46 -8.32 15.69
C THR A 572 -12.44 -7.49 16.97
N ARG A 573 -12.21 -8.13 18.11
CA ARG A 573 -12.10 -7.48 19.41
C ARG A 573 -10.90 -6.53 19.48
N MET A 574 -9.74 -6.93 18.97
CA MET A 574 -8.55 -6.08 18.87
C MET A 574 -8.85 -4.84 18.03
N LEU A 575 -9.54 -5.00 16.89
CA LEU A 575 -9.93 -3.89 16.03
C LEU A 575 -10.85 -2.90 16.76
N ILE A 576 -11.88 -3.38 17.45
CA ILE A 576 -12.84 -2.54 18.18
C ILE A 576 -12.14 -1.79 19.32
N LEU A 577 -11.38 -2.49 20.15
CA LEU A 577 -10.64 -1.89 21.27
C LEU A 577 -9.52 -0.95 20.80
N GLY A 578 -9.04 -1.15 19.57
CA GLY A 578 -7.99 -0.38 18.93
C GLY A 578 -8.45 0.91 18.24
N ALA A 579 -9.76 1.13 18.09
CA ALA A 579 -10.29 2.34 17.49
C ALA A 579 -10.02 3.56 18.39
N ASP A 580 -9.80 4.71 17.77
CA ASP A 580 -9.60 5.99 18.46
C ASP A 580 -10.91 6.46 19.14
N PRO A 581 -10.84 7.43 20.08
CA PRO A 581 -12.02 7.87 20.82
C PRO A 581 -13.13 8.47 19.95
N ASP A 582 -12.79 9.01 18.78
CA ASP A 582 -13.74 9.50 17.77
C ASP A 582 -14.28 8.37 16.86
N GLY A 583 -13.87 7.13 17.13
CA GLY A 583 -14.23 5.93 16.40
C GLY A 583 -13.60 5.82 15.01
N THR A 584 -12.56 6.61 14.73
CA THR A 584 -11.68 6.37 13.59
C THR A 584 -10.66 5.26 13.88
N TRP A 585 -9.99 4.81 12.83
CA TRP A 585 -8.79 3.99 12.93
C TRP A 585 -7.64 4.68 12.21
N GLY A 586 -6.41 4.45 12.65
CA GLY A 586 -5.22 4.87 11.90
C GLY A 586 -4.78 6.33 12.08
N THR A 587 -5.28 7.06 13.09
CA THR A 587 -4.87 8.46 13.35
C THR A 587 -3.37 8.67 13.57
N ARG A 588 -2.65 7.60 13.88
CA ARG A 588 -1.23 7.61 14.26
C ARG A 588 -0.29 7.20 13.13
N PHE A 589 -0.81 6.89 11.94
CA PHE A 589 0.04 6.58 10.81
C PHE A 589 -0.39 7.29 9.53
N ARG A 590 0.59 7.36 8.65
CA ARG A 590 0.53 8.01 7.36
C ARG A 590 0.67 6.90 6.33
N ARG A 591 -0.33 6.74 5.45
CA ARG A 591 -0.37 5.61 4.54
C ARG A 591 0.45 5.92 3.30
N ILE A 592 1.43 5.05 3.05
CA ILE A 592 2.12 4.95 1.78
C ILE A 592 1.93 3.52 1.32
N TYR A 593 1.00 3.28 0.39
CA TYR A 593 0.84 1.94 -0.15
C TYR A 593 2.04 1.62 -1.05
N ARG A 594 2.86 0.69 -0.56
CA ARG A 594 4.07 0.16 -1.18
C ARG A 594 3.99 -1.36 -1.08
N PRO A 595 3.67 -2.04 -2.19
CA PRO A 595 3.68 -3.49 -2.23
C PRO A 595 5.05 -4.04 -1.81
N SER A 596 5.07 -5.25 -1.28
CA SER A 596 6.29 -5.89 -0.76
C SER A 596 7.44 -5.90 -1.76
N SER A 597 7.18 -6.19 -3.05
CA SER A 597 8.21 -6.21 -4.09
C SER A 597 8.91 -4.86 -4.25
N MET A 598 8.16 -3.75 -4.14
CA MET A 598 8.70 -2.39 -4.19
C MET A 598 9.52 -2.04 -2.95
N ARG A 599 9.08 -2.51 -1.77
CA ARG A 599 9.84 -2.31 -0.51
C ARG A 599 11.19 -3.02 -0.56
N GLU A 600 11.20 -4.28 -0.97
CA GLU A 600 12.42 -5.08 -1.02
C GLU A 600 13.36 -4.62 -2.14
N ARG A 601 12.80 -4.27 -3.30
CA ARG A 601 13.59 -3.68 -4.39
C ARG A 601 14.24 -2.37 -3.96
N TRP A 602 13.53 -1.53 -3.21
CA TRP A 602 14.13 -0.34 -2.63
C TRP A 602 15.32 -0.69 -1.74
N ALA A 603 15.11 -1.59 -0.78
CA ALA A 603 16.15 -1.98 0.16
C ALA A 603 17.42 -2.44 -0.60
N ALA A 604 17.24 -3.30 -1.59
CA ALA A 604 18.30 -3.77 -2.48
C ALA A 604 19.00 -2.62 -3.25
N MET A 605 18.26 -1.65 -3.79
CA MET A 605 18.84 -0.50 -4.49
C MET A 605 19.65 0.41 -3.56
N SER A 606 19.31 0.48 -2.26
CA SER A 606 20.01 1.32 -1.29
C SER A 606 21.43 0.83 -0.95
N GLU A 607 21.73 -0.42 -1.27
CA GLU A 607 22.99 -1.11 -1.03
C GLU A 607 23.95 -1.06 -2.25
N MET A 608 23.51 -0.52 -3.39
CA MET A 608 24.34 -0.41 -4.59
C MET A 608 25.42 0.69 -4.45
N PRO A 609 26.71 0.44 -4.78
CA PRO A 609 27.80 1.40 -4.61
C PRO A 609 27.79 2.54 -5.64
N GLY A 610 27.88 3.81 -5.18
CA GLY A 610 28.06 5.04 -5.99
C GLY A 610 27.26 6.26 -5.50
N ARG A 611 27.87 7.16 -4.68
CA ARG A 611 27.15 8.24 -3.94
C ARG A 611 27.55 9.70 -4.21
N VAL A 612 28.39 10.04 -5.19
CA VAL A 612 28.85 11.45 -5.36
C VAL A 612 28.20 12.14 -6.56
N TRP A 613 27.32 13.11 -6.23
CA TRP A 613 26.48 13.96 -7.08
C TRP A 613 27.14 15.33 -7.32
N ARG A 614 27.15 15.86 -8.56
CA ARG A 614 27.10 17.34 -8.82
C ARG A 614 26.90 17.85 -10.25
N ASP A 615 27.04 17.07 -11.32
CA ASP A 615 26.90 17.60 -12.70
C ASP A 615 25.73 16.98 -13.46
N TRP A 616 24.58 17.65 -13.39
CA TRP A 616 23.39 17.41 -14.21
C TRP A 616 23.68 17.90 -15.64
N ARG A 617 23.78 17.01 -16.66
CA ARG A 617 23.78 17.36 -18.11
C ARG A 617 23.93 16.19 -19.12
N THR A 618 22.95 16.16 -20.02
CA THR A 618 22.91 15.98 -21.49
C THR A 618 23.46 14.78 -22.26
N ASN A 619 24.45 13.98 -21.84
CA ASN A 619 25.09 13.05 -22.81
C ASN A 619 25.37 11.61 -22.30
N LEU A 620 24.67 11.10 -21.28
CA LEU A 620 25.01 9.79 -20.69
C LEU A 620 24.30 8.60 -21.36
N PRO A 621 25.03 7.49 -21.61
CA PRO A 621 24.59 6.11 -21.44
C PRO A 621 24.51 5.75 -19.96
N VAL A 622 23.42 5.06 -19.65
CA VAL A 622 22.61 5.32 -18.46
C VAL A 622 22.62 4.10 -17.55
N ASP A 623 23.80 3.57 -17.22
CA ASP A 623 23.97 2.87 -15.95
C ASP A 623 23.72 3.78 -14.74
N ILE A 624 23.46 5.04 -15.04
CA ILE A 624 23.72 6.19 -14.21
C ILE A 624 22.55 7.18 -14.27
N ASN A 625 21.51 6.97 -15.11
CA ASN A 625 20.13 7.17 -14.61
C ASN A 625 19.60 5.87 -13.99
N LYS A 626 20.42 4.82 -13.75
CA LYS A 626 19.96 3.65 -12.96
C LYS A 626 19.54 4.20 -11.59
N ALA A 627 18.23 4.21 -11.37
CA ALA A 627 17.60 4.94 -10.28
C ALA A 627 17.77 6.49 -10.26
N HIS A 628 17.96 7.21 -11.37
CA HIS A 628 17.41 8.59 -11.46
C HIS A 628 15.88 8.44 -11.61
N VAL A 629 15.17 7.91 -10.63
CA VAL A 629 14.93 8.63 -9.38
C VAL A 629 14.58 7.59 -8.27
N ALA A 630 15.56 7.06 -7.54
CA ALA A 630 15.39 6.65 -6.13
C ALA A 630 14.92 7.84 -5.26
N TYR A 631 14.97 9.03 -5.86
CA TYR A 631 14.97 10.31 -5.23
C TYR A 631 14.20 11.32 -6.07
N TRP A 632 12.90 11.41 -5.85
CA TRP A 632 12.26 12.72 -5.71
C TRP A 632 11.01 12.58 -4.84
N ASN A 633 10.30 11.45 -4.92
CA ASN A 633 8.95 11.39 -4.35
C ASN A 633 8.73 10.36 -3.24
N MET A 634 9.52 9.30 -3.12
CA MET A 634 9.26 8.34 -2.05
C MET A 634 10.00 8.62 -0.73
N ALA A 635 10.79 9.69 -0.65
CA ALA A 635 10.98 10.37 0.64
C ALA A 635 9.59 10.53 1.27
N GLY A 636 9.46 10.52 2.59
CA GLY A 636 8.23 10.98 3.25
C GLY A 636 8.00 12.48 2.99
N ASN A 637 7.97 12.88 1.72
CA ASN A 637 7.61 14.17 1.22
C ASN A 637 6.09 14.18 1.12
N GLU A 638 5.50 15.36 1.28
CA GLU A 638 4.05 15.53 1.37
C GLU A 638 3.29 14.94 0.17
N TYR A 639 3.97 14.65 -0.95
CA TYR A 639 3.47 14.13 -2.23
C TYR A 639 3.22 12.61 -2.33
N THR A 640 3.57 11.78 -1.34
CA THR A 640 3.33 10.32 -1.40
C THR A 640 2.62 9.75 -0.17
N VAL A 641 2.13 10.63 0.68
CA VAL A 641 1.64 10.26 2.00
C VAL A 641 0.20 10.68 2.17
N SER A 642 -0.70 9.70 2.06
CA SER A 642 -2.12 9.90 2.30
C SER A 642 -2.42 9.90 3.80
N PRO A 643 -3.49 10.61 4.25
CA PRO A 643 -4.01 10.44 5.60
C PRO A 643 -4.32 8.95 5.82
N GLY A 644 -3.69 8.33 6.82
CA GLY A 644 -3.95 6.91 7.12
C GLY A 644 -5.38 6.68 7.61
N THR A 645 -5.96 7.70 8.25
CA THR A 645 -7.24 7.59 8.97
C THR A 645 -8.43 7.17 8.08
N PRO A 646 -8.72 7.84 6.96
CA PRO A 646 -9.87 7.47 6.13
C PRO A 646 -9.73 6.06 5.54
N PHE A 647 -8.53 5.69 5.08
CA PHE A 647 -8.25 4.34 4.59
C PHE A 647 -8.42 3.30 5.69
N ALA A 648 -7.76 3.47 6.83
CA ALA A 648 -7.83 2.52 7.94
C ALA A 648 -9.27 2.36 8.45
N THR A 649 -10.03 3.46 8.53
CA THR A 649 -11.44 3.46 8.90
C THR A 649 -12.28 2.71 7.85
N ALA A 650 -12.05 2.93 6.56
CA ALA A 650 -12.75 2.20 5.51
C ALA A 650 -12.42 0.70 5.51
N VAL A 651 -11.16 0.30 5.75
CA VAL A 651 -10.79 -1.12 5.92
C VAL A 651 -11.49 -1.72 7.14
N ALA A 652 -11.49 -1.02 8.27
CA ALA A 652 -12.15 -1.47 9.50
C ALA A 652 -13.65 -1.65 9.30
N VAL A 653 -14.32 -0.68 8.65
CA VAL A 653 -15.74 -0.74 8.27
C VAL A 653 -15.99 -1.93 7.35
N ASN A 654 -15.18 -2.12 6.29
CA ASN A 654 -15.30 -3.24 5.37
C ASN A 654 -15.15 -4.60 6.08
N TYR A 655 -14.20 -4.70 7.02
CA TYR A 655 -13.98 -5.90 7.83
C TYR A 655 -15.13 -6.17 8.80
N LEU A 656 -15.56 -5.18 9.57
CA LEU A 656 -16.66 -5.34 10.54
C LEU A 656 -17.98 -5.68 9.83
N ALA A 657 -18.26 -5.02 8.71
CA ALA A 657 -19.45 -5.29 7.90
C ALA A 657 -19.50 -6.74 7.40
N SER A 658 -18.35 -7.35 7.09
CA SER A 658 -18.30 -8.74 6.61
C SER A 658 -18.43 -9.78 7.72
N ARG A 659 -18.35 -9.37 9.00
CA ARG A 659 -18.62 -10.23 10.16
C ARG A 659 -20.08 -10.25 10.57
N LEU A 660 -20.86 -9.26 10.13
CA LEU A 660 -22.28 -9.16 10.46
C LEU A 660 -23.13 -9.80 9.35
N LYS A 661 -24.18 -10.54 9.73
CA LYS A 661 -25.09 -11.18 8.76
C LYS A 661 -25.93 -10.17 7.98
N GLN A 662 -26.37 -9.08 8.62
CA GLN A 662 -27.22 -8.04 8.03
C GLN A 662 -26.86 -6.66 8.59
N PRO A 663 -25.76 -6.04 8.13
CA PRO A 663 -25.29 -4.79 8.72
C PRO A 663 -26.23 -3.58 8.48
N GLY A 664 -26.87 -3.47 7.31
CA GLY A 664 -27.56 -2.24 6.88
C GLY A 664 -28.65 -1.73 7.83
N GLY A 665 -29.66 -2.54 8.13
CA GLY A 665 -30.80 -2.10 8.95
C GLY A 665 -30.45 -1.82 10.42
N LEU A 666 -29.32 -2.35 10.91
CA LEU A 666 -28.82 -2.10 12.26
C LEU A 666 -27.95 -0.84 12.30
N VAL A 667 -27.09 -0.66 11.30
CA VAL A 667 -26.23 0.52 11.14
C VAL A 667 -27.07 1.79 11.00
N GLU A 668 -28.12 1.76 10.18
CA GLU A 668 -29.02 2.91 9.99
C GLU A 668 -29.63 3.37 11.33
N LYS A 669 -30.16 2.44 12.13
CA LYS A 669 -30.72 2.74 13.46
C LYS A 669 -29.69 3.30 14.44
N LEU A 670 -28.47 2.76 14.42
CA LEU A 670 -27.41 3.15 15.35
C LEU A 670 -26.79 4.52 15.01
N ILE A 671 -26.68 4.86 13.72
CA ILE A 671 -26.13 6.16 13.29
C ILE A 671 -26.97 7.34 13.81
N ASP A 672 -28.29 7.15 13.83
CA ASP A 672 -29.26 8.14 14.29
C ASP A 672 -29.44 8.14 15.82
N ASP A 673 -28.83 7.19 16.54
CA ASP A 673 -28.88 7.13 18.00
C ASP A 673 -28.00 8.24 18.62
N SER A 674 -28.62 9.13 19.39
CA SER A 674 -27.91 10.20 20.11
C SER A 674 -26.90 9.67 21.13
N ASN A 675 -27.09 8.42 21.60
CA ASN A 675 -26.23 7.77 22.59
C ASN A 675 -25.09 6.94 21.97
N LEU A 676 -24.95 6.91 20.64
CA LEU A 676 -23.95 6.07 19.96
C LEU A 676 -22.53 6.29 20.50
N ALA A 677 -22.17 7.53 20.82
CA ALA A 677 -20.86 7.87 21.39
C ALA A 677 -20.65 7.26 22.78
N ASP A 678 -21.70 7.19 23.61
CA ASP A 678 -21.62 6.62 24.94
C ASP A 678 -21.70 5.09 24.90
N GLN A 679 -22.47 4.52 23.98
CA GLN A 679 -22.45 3.08 23.67
C GLN A 679 -21.04 2.65 23.25
N ARG A 680 -20.36 3.44 22.41
CA ARG A 680 -18.98 3.17 22.00
C ARG A 680 -18.00 3.17 23.17
N LYS A 681 -18.11 4.12 24.10
CA LYS A 681 -17.29 4.16 25.32
C LYS A 681 -17.54 2.95 26.21
N ALA A 682 -18.78 2.50 26.30
CA ALA A 682 -19.16 1.33 27.10
C ALA A 682 -18.58 0.01 26.56
N LEU A 683 -18.24 -0.08 25.27
CA LEU A 683 -17.68 -1.29 24.66
C LEU A 683 -16.36 -1.73 25.30
N ASP A 684 -15.56 -0.78 25.82
CA ASP A 684 -14.31 -1.13 26.48
C ASP A 684 -14.55 -1.98 27.72
N THR A 685 -15.64 -1.72 28.45
CA THR A 685 -16.04 -2.48 29.64
C THR A 685 -16.63 -3.85 29.29
N VAL A 686 -17.32 -3.95 28.14
CA VAL A 686 -17.89 -5.20 27.64
C VAL A 686 -16.80 -6.14 27.11
N LEU A 687 -15.85 -5.58 26.36
CA LEU A 687 -14.85 -6.35 25.65
C LEU A 687 -13.56 -6.56 26.44
N ILE A 688 -13.36 -5.93 27.61
CA ILE A 688 -12.21 -6.20 28.47
C ILE A 688 -12.70 -7.00 29.67
N PRO A 689 -12.34 -8.30 29.77
CA PRO A 689 -12.78 -9.11 30.89
C PRO A 689 -12.20 -8.58 32.21
N PRO A 690 -12.95 -8.69 33.31
CA PRO A 690 -12.46 -8.27 34.61
C PRO A 690 -11.19 -9.06 34.99
N PRO A 691 -10.24 -8.44 35.70
CA PRO A 691 -9.05 -9.16 36.15
C PRO A 691 -9.46 -10.36 37.00
N PRO A 692 -8.75 -11.51 36.89
CA PRO A 692 -9.05 -12.67 37.71
C PRO A 692 -8.99 -12.27 39.19
N PRO A 693 -9.90 -12.81 40.03
CA PRO A 693 -9.89 -12.51 41.46
C PRO A 693 -8.49 -12.81 42.03
N PRO A 694 -7.96 -11.95 42.91
CA PRO A 694 -6.65 -12.16 43.49
C PRO A 694 -6.59 -13.55 44.12
N LYS A 695 -5.60 -14.36 43.73
CA LYS A 695 -5.39 -15.70 44.32
C LYS A 695 -5.41 -15.55 45.84
N PRO A 696 -6.20 -16.36 46.57
CA PRO A 696 -6.22 -16.29 48.03
C PRO A 696 -4.78 -16.39 48.52
N LYS A 697 -4.36 -15.40 49.33
CA LYS A 697 -3.03 -15.39 49.94
C LYS A 697 -2.84 -16.75 50.60
N ALA A 698 -1.82 -17.50 50.17
CA ALA A 698 -1.44 -18.72 50.85
C ALA A 698 -1.24 -18.37 52.34
N PRO A 699 -1.79 -19.18 53.28
CA PRO A 699 -1.60 -18.92 54.68
C PRO A 699 -0.10 -18.83 54.98
N PRO A 700 0.33 -17.87 55.82
CA PRO A 700 1.73 -17.73 56.17
C PRO A 700 2.24 -19.09 56.69
N PRO A 701 3.44 -19.53 56.28
CA PRO A 701 4.00 -20.77 56.78
C PRO A 701 4.09 -20.70 58.31
N PRO A 702 3.82 -21.82 59.01
CA PRO A 702 3.79 -21.84 60.47
C PRO A 702 5.13 -21.36 61.03
N THR A 703 5.06 -20.37 61.91
CA THR A 703 6.20 -19.79 62.62
C THR A 703 6.79 -20.84 63.56
N ILE A 704 7.88 -21.50 63.14
CA ILE A 704 8.69 -22.32 64.04
C ILE A 704 9.56 -21.37 64.86
N ALA A 705 9.29 -21.29 66.16
CA ALA A 705 10.10 -20.57 67.13
C ALA A 705 11.53 -21.15 67.15
N LYS A 706 12.53 -20.31 66.88
CA LYS A 706 13.94 -20.63 67.16
C LYS A 706 14.32 -19.98 68.48
N THR A 707 14.63 -20.82 69.46
CA THR A 707 15.29 -20.48 70.72
C THR A 707 16.75 -20.14 70.49
N ASP A 708 17.19 -19.06 71.15
CA ASP A 708 18.57 -18.58 71.21
C ASP A 708 19.51 -19.54 71.95
N ALA A 709 20.70 -19.79 71.39
CA ALA A 709 21.93 -19.99 72.15
C ALA A 709 23.16 -19.86 71.23
N LYS A 710 23.97 -18.83 71.48
CA LYS A 710 25.32 -18.62 70.92
C LYS A 710 26.34 -19.33 71.83
N PRO A 711 27.49 -19.84 71.32
CA PRO A 711 28.72 -19.09 71.61
C PRO A 711 29.84 -19.13 70.55
N ALA A 712 30.56 -17.99 70.53
CA ALA A 712 31.98 -17.70 70.26
C ALA A 712 32.70 -18.13 68.94
N GLU A 713 33.22 -17.11 68.25
CA GLU A 713 34.25 -17.13 67.18
C GLU A 713 35.68 -17.33 67.74
N PRO A 714 36.68 -17.58 66.86
CA PRO A 714 37.60 -16.48 66.56
C PRO A 714 38.08 -16.33 65.09
N LYS A 715 38.09 -15.05 64.68
CA LYS A 715 39.07 -14.25 63.89
C LYS A 715 39.58 -14.73 62.52
N LYS A 716 39.26 -13.92 61.49
CA LYS A 716 40.09 -13.68 60.29
C LYS A 716 40.61 -12.24 60.28
N ALA A 717 41.87 -12.08 59.89
CA ALA A 717 42.56 -10.80 59.73
C ALA A 717 42.28 -10.15 58.37
N GLU A 718 42.31 -8.82 58.39
CA GLU A 718 42.10 -7.82 57.33
C GLU A 718 43.18 -7.79 56.23
N ILE A 719 42.89 -7.09 55.13
CA ILE A 719 43.59 -5.88 54.64
C ILE A 719 42.69 -5.25 53.53
N VAL A 720 41.91 -4.18 53.78
CA VAL A 720 42.12 -2.72 53.56
C VAL A 720 42.75 -2.39 52.18
N VAL A 721 42.36 -1.44 51.30
CA VAL A 721 41.95 -0.02 51.38
C VAL A 721 41.42 0.44 49.96
N PRO A 722 41.12 1.72 49.61
CA PRO A 722 39.80 2.40 49.66
C PRO A 722 39.30 3.07 48.34
N LYS A 723 38.13 3.72 48.46
CA LYS A 723 37.52 4.79 47.62
C LYS A 723 38.41 6.03 47.41
N LEU A 724 38.18 6.84 46.36
CA LEU A 724 37.58 8.20 46.46
C LEU A 724 37.40 8.93 45.10
N GLN A 725 36.73 10.08 45.20
CA GLN A 725 35.95 10.87 44.25
C GLN A 725 36.69 11.93 43.40
N ASP A 726 35.95 12.39 42.37
CA ASP A 726 35.78 13.75 41.80
C ASP A 726 36.90 14.54 41.06
N LYS A 727 36.41 15.21 39.98
CA LYS A 727 36.93 16.21 38.99
C LYS A 727 37.83 17.33 39.58
N PRO A 728 38.61 18.18 38.80
CA PRO A 728 38.19 18.85 37.53
C PRO A 728 39.27 19.37 36.51
N LYS A 729 38.74 19.90 35.38
CA LYS A 729 39.15 21.03 34.48
C LYS A 729 40.56 21.19 33.84
N ASP A 730 40.48 21.43 32.52
CA ASP A 730 41.20 22.38 31.63
C ASP A 730 42.74 22.35 31.51
N ALA A 731 43.21 21.94 30.31
CA ALA A 731 44.23 22.66 29.51
C ALA A 731 44.35 22.03 28.09
N ALA A 732 44.16 22.84 27.05
CA ALA A 732 44.63 22.56 25.68
C ALA A 732 46.12 22.99 25.54
N PRO A 733 46.81 22.96 24.37
CA PRO A 733 46.62 22.27 23.08
C PRO A 733 47.92 21.57 22.55
N LYS A 734 47.85 20.75 21.48
CA LYS A 734 48.73 20.81 20.27
C LYS A 734 48.67 19.54 19.37
N LYS A 735 48.45 19.83 18.08
CA LYS A 735 49.10 19.37 16.83
C LYS A 735 49.12 17.90 16.38
N ASP A 736 48.65 17.77 15.13
CA ASP A 736 49.24 17.11 13.94
C ASP A 736 49.63 15.62 14.03
N GLU A 737 48.98 14.78 13.21
CA GLU A 737 49.54 14.11 12.02
C GLU A 737 48.71 12.87 11.62
N THR A 738 48.16 12.92 10.40
CA THR A 738 47.98 11.83 9.41
C THR A 738 47.75 10.39 9.89
N PHE A 739 46.58 9.82 9.58
CA PHE A 739 46.36 8.94 8.40
C PHE A 739 44.87 8.70 8.17
#